data_AF-A0A8S1FC78-F1
#
_entry.id   AF-A0A8S1FC78-F1
#
_cell.length_a   1.000
_cell.length_b   1.000
_cell.length_c   1.000
_cell.angle_alpha   90.00
_cell.angle_beta   90.00
_cell.angle_gamma   90.00
#
_symmetry.space_group_name_H-M   'P 1'
#
loop_
_entity.id
_entity.type
_entity.pdbx_description
1 polymer ?
#
loop_
_entity_poly.entity_id
_entity_poly.type
_entity_poly.pdbx_seq_one_letter_code
_entity_poly.pdbx_strand_id
1 'polypeptide(L)'
;MNDRMPRSFLQYCGTSKSRCGYCKNARGMRINTGGGEGDDVDDSSIQDGALTTRIDVDDYMSLLDRGWRRSGTYLYKPKNDETCCPQYTIRLDVSKFILSRSQKRVLRQMNEFLESDKKPRCGVKEECDTTKLAKQEKKLSEKDEKPIKAKDSDRPVLKKKEIRMKKFEEKCRAKNLDIEEIKKKRAEKEEARRRTIESYDMGNPKEWKHKLEINIVGLKDPEFKNRFMESFELFKKYQEAIHGDTDNTISGFKQFLCSSPLNNPERISYELGPYHMQFLLDGKLLAVSVIDILPRCLSAKYMFYNPDYAFLSMGTYTALKEIEFNRKLFAENTEMRYYYMGYYIHSCPKMRYKAKFRPSDLLCDNSFLWVDFETCKSYLDQSEAQNGHAIFAPTAPKARPADISKIYVIHGTEVWKLQHLFRENVELQFDVDFVYDIQMVKSFDNPKRLSALLILEFIGTLQICVPMFDVGTILDNYGLFGVFIEITVIELANCYFQRDAVAHPCPLVTNCYRKSKAIRRGIYVFLTQLAAAYLSYFIARCFWRLGIHPIHEELLNQSTCTSDLTVAITTGCIIEGAATFVARAFEKFVDQKYEGDTIICSIANCAFSGLLCAIGINYTGMYANPIVAWACTFNCLGVSHVGHLLVYWLSPLIAWYFGELVYGSEDVLDDDEDVVETKKDE
;
A
#
# COMPACT_ATOMS: atom_id res chain seq x y z
N MET A 1 -22.94 -24.42 11.54
CA MET A 1 -22.68 -22.97 11.74
C MET A 1 -22.21 -22.42 10.40
N ASN A 2 -22.88 -21.40 9.87
CA ASN A 2 -22.58 -20.80 8.57
C ASN A 2 -21.27 -20.00 8.63
N ASP A 3 -20.13 -20.65 8.40
CA ASP A 3 -18.85 -19.95 8.22
C ASP A 3 -18.80 -19.31 6.83
N ARG A 4 -19.27 -18.07 6.76
CA ARG A 4 -19.01 -17.19 5.62
C ARG A 4 -17.50 -16.97 5.53
N MET A 5 -16.96 -16.96 4.30
CA MET A 5 -15.57 -16.57 4.02
C MET A 5 -15.16 -15.32 4.83
N PRO A 6 -13.90 -15.25 5.31
CA PRO A 6 -13.39 -14.06 5.98
C PRO A 6 -13.54 -12.83 5.09
N ARG A 7 -13.96 -11.70 5.67
CA ARG A 7 -14.24 -10.47 4.92
C ARG A 7 -13.01 -9.59 4.71
N SER A 8 -11.93 -9.84 5.47
CA SER A 8 -10.75 -8.99 5.56
C SER A 8 -9.47 -9.81 5.57
N PHE A 9 -8.59 -9.51 4.61
CA PHE A 9 -7.28 -10.15 4.49
C PHE A 9 -6.18 -9.11 4.38
N LEU A 10 -5.08 -9.30 5.10
CA LEU A 10 -3.89 -8.47 5.05
C LEU A 10 -2.70 -9.33 4.58
N GLN A 11 -1.94 -8.88 3.60
CA GLN A 11 -0.64 -9.44 3.28
C GLN A 11 0.42 -8.67 4.08
N TYR A 12 0.98 -9.27 5.12
CA TYR A 12 2.00 -8.59 5.94
C TYR A 12 3.31 -8.51 5.16
N CYS A 13 3.82 -7.28 5.02
CA CYS A 13 5.02 -6.96 4.26
C CYS A 13 6.29 -6.94 5.12
N GLY A 14 6.15 -7.15 6.43
CA GLY A 14 7.27 -7.03 7.38
C GLY A 14 7.49 -5.60 7.86
N THR A 15 8.56 -5.43 8.64
CA THR A 15 9.05 -4.14 9.09
C THR A 15 9.92 -3.51 8.00
N SER A 16 9.73 -2.23 7.73
CA SER A 16 10.52 -1.43 6.79
C SER A 16 11.21 -0.28 7.49
N LYS A 17 12.42 0.07 7.03
CA LYS A 17 13.20 1.23 7.49
C LYS A 17 13.34 2.21 6.32
N SER A 18 12.93 3.46 6.52
CA SER A 18 13.04 4.53 5.52
C SER A 18 13.54 5.82 6.16
N ARG A 19 13.82 6.85 5.36
CA ARG A 19 14.25 8.15 5.88
C ARG A 19 13.06 8.88 6.50
N CYS A 20 13.25 9.40 7.72
CA CYS A 20 12.23 10.16 8.42
C CYS A 20 12.04 11.57 7.84
N GLY A 21 10.82 11.86 7.40
CA GLY A 21 10.42 13.19 6.91
C GLY A 21 10.23 14.25 8.00
N TYR A 22 10.32 13.88 9.29
CA TYR A 22 9.99 14.75 10.43
C TYR A 22 11.20 15.20 11.26
N CYS A 23 12.37 14.59 11.03
CA CYS A 23 13.59 14.82 11.82
C CYS A 23 14.25 16.22 11.55
N LYS A 24 13.62 17.09 10.74
CA LYS A 24 14.06 18.47 10.45
C LYS A 24 13.22 19.50 11.20
N ASN A 25 13.90 20.50 11.78
CA ASN A 25 13.23 21.64 12.40
C ASN A 25 12.68 22.62 11.35
N ALA A 26 12.04 23.70 11.81
CA ALA A 26 11.45 24.72 10.95
C ALA A 26 12.46 25.49 10.07
N ARG A 27 13.77 25.27 10.18
CA ARG A 27 14.82 25.84 9.31
C ARG A 27 15.52 24.80 8.45
N GLY A 28 15.03 23.56 8.43
CA GLY A 28 15.68 22.46 7.71
C GLY A 28 16.91 21.88 8.41
N MET A 29 17.29 22.39 9.58
CA MET A 29 18.37 21.82 10.40
C MET A 29 17.86 20.58 11.14
N ARG A 30 18.72 19.55 11.25
CA ARG A 30 18.41 18.32 12.00
C ARG A 30 18.10 18.68 13.46
N ILE A 31 17.03 18.11 13.99
CA ILE A 31 16.69 18.24 15.42
C ILE A 31 17.72 17.37 16.17
N ASN A 32 18.69 18.00 16.83
CA ASN A 32 19.67 17.27 17.61
C ASN A 32 18.97 16.70 18.86
N THR A 33 18.75 15.38 18.89
CA THR A 33 18.14 14.66 20.03
C THR A 33 19.20 14.28 21.08
N GLY A 34 20.06 15.24 21.44
CA GLY A 34 20.95 15.10 22.60
C GLY A 34 22.21 14.24 22.41
N GLY A 35 22.71 14.08 21.19
CA GLY A 35 24.06 13.53 20.95
C GLY A 35 25.11 14.65 20.99
N GLY A 36 26.27 14.37 21.60
CA GLY A 36 27.42 15.26 21.57
C GLY A 36 27.88 15.55 20.13
N GLU A 37 28.73 16.57 19.97
CA GLU A 37 29.36 16.86 18.67
C GLU A 37 30.15 15.62 18.20
N GLY A 38 29.61 14.87 17.24
CA GLY A 38 30.32 13.75 16.60
C GLY A 38 29.51 12.50 16.26
N ASP A 39 28.29 12.32 16.80
CA ASP A 39 27.52 11.08 16.58
C ASP A 39 26.56 11.19 15.38
N ASP A 40 26.56 10.19 14.49
CA ASP A 40 25.60 10.04 13.39
C ASP A 40 24.17 9.89 13.93
N VAL A 41 23.40 10.98 13.93
CA VAL A 41 21.99 10.99 14.37
C VAL A 41 21.15 10.11 13.44
N ASP A 42 20.64 8.99 13.96
CA ASP A 42 19.73 8.09 13.24
C ASP A 42 18.46 8.84 12.80
N ASP A 43 18.33 9.13 11.50
CA ASP A 43 17.19 9.82 10.90
C ASP A 43 16.17 8.85 10.29
N SER A 44 16.06 7.63 10.82
CA SER A 44 15.18 6.61 10.29
C SER A 44 13.74 6.64 10.84
N SER A 45 12.82 6.22 9.98
CA SER A 45 11.43 5.90 10.28
C SER A 45 11.26 4.39 10.10
N ILE A 46 10.81 3.72 11.15
CA ILE A 46 10.64 2.27 11.20
C ILE A 46 9.17 1.97 11.39
N GLN A 47 8.60 1.17 10.49
CA GLN A 47 7.18 0.84 10.51
C GLN A 47 6.92 -0.57 10.01
N ASP A 48 5.90 -1.20 10.60
CA ASP A 48 5.29 -2.41 10.08
C ASP A 48 4.35 -2.07 8.93
N GLY A 49 4.40 -2.88 7.86
CA GLY A 49 3.59 -2.68 6.65
C GLY A 49 2.71 -3.89 6.33
N ALA A 50 1.55 -3.65 5.74
CA ALA A 50 0.71 -4.69 5.17
C ALA A 50 -0.02 -4.18 3.92
N LEU A 51 -0.19 -5.01 2.90
CA LEU A 51 -1.02 -4.72 1.73
C LEU A 51 -2.39 -5.40 1.87
N THR A 52 -3.43 -4.77 1.34
CA THR A 52 -4.74 -5.41 1.24
C THR A 52 -5.52 -4.86 0.07
N THR A 53 -6.21 -5.74 -0.65
CA THR A 53 -7.14 -5.37 -1.71
C THR A 53 -8.57 -5.18 -1.16
N ARG A 54 -8.85 -5.69 0.04
CA ARG A 54 -10.17 -5.69 0.67
C ARG A 54 -10.09 -5.82 2.19
N ILE A 55 -10.71 -4.88 2.90
CA ILE A 55 -10.93 -4.91 4.34
C ILE A 55 -12.29 -4.30 4.68
N ASP A 56 -13.01 -4.91 5.63
CA ASP A 56 -14.27 -4.37 6.15
C ASP A 56 -14.00 -3.10 6.98
N VAL A 57 -14.95 -2.16 6.99
CA VAL A 57 -14.80 -0.87 7.67
C VAL A 57 -14.70 -1.03 9.19
N ASP A 58 -15.36 -2.03 9.77
CA ASP A 58 -15.25 -2.38 11.19
C ASP A 58 -13.87 -2.93 11.56
N ASP A 59 -13.31 -3.78 10.69
CA ASP A 59 -11.99 -4.35 10.87
C ASP A 59 -10.92 -3.25 10.77
N TYR A 60 -11.04 -2.35 9.79
CA TYR A 60 -10.14 -1.21 9.68
C TYR A 60 -10.28 -0.23 10.86
N MET A 61 -11.50 -0.01 11.38
CA MET A 61 -11.70 0.76 12.61
C MET A 61 -10.96 0.13 13.81
N SER A 62 -10.98 -1.21 13.91
CA SER A 62 -10.26 -1.95 14.94
C SER A 62 -8.73 -1.85 14.81
N LEU A 63 -8.22 -1.70 13.58
CA LEU A 63 -6.82 -1.43 13.30
C LEU A 63 -6.42 0.02 13.64
N LEU A 64 -7.27 1.00 13.33
CA LEU A 64 -7.06 2.41 13.71
C LEU A 64 -6.89 2.58 15.22
N ASP A 65 -7.71 1.86 16.00
CA ASP A 65 -7.65 1.82 17.46
C ASP A 65 -6.41 1.10 18.02
N ARG A 66 -5.57 0.52 17.15
CA ARG A 66 -4.24 -0.04 17.45
C ARG A 66 -3.08 0.76 16.86
N GLY A 67 -3.37 1.93 16.31
CA GLY A 67 -2.37 2.83 15.75
C GLY A 67 -1.98 2.54 14.30
N TRP A 68 -2.67 1.62 13.62
CA TRP A 68 -2.52 1.43 12.17
C TRP A 68 -3.13 2.61 11.40
N ARG A 69 -2.60 2.88 10.21
CA ARG A 69 -3.13 3.82 9.21
C ARG A 69 -3.02 3.23 7.83
N ARG A 70 -3.60 3.89 6.82
CA ARG A 70 -3.54 3.45 5.43
C ARG A 70 -3.20 4.57 4.44
N SER A 71 -2.57 4.16 3.35
CA SER A 71 -2.19 4.90 2.15
C SER A 71 -2.57 4.06 0.95
N GLY A 72 -3.71 4.37 0.32
CA GLY A 72 -4.29 3.48 -0.68
C GLY A 72 -4.69 2.14 -0.05
N THR A 73 -4.18 1.08 -0.66
CA THR A 73 -4.25 -0.32 -0.25
C THR A 73 -3.15 -0.75 0.74
N TYR A 74 -2.19 0.12 1.04
CA TYR A 74 -1.12 -0.15 1.99
C TYR A 74 -1.50 0.35 3.39
N LEU A 75 -1.41 -0.53 4.38
CA LEU A 75 -1.55 -0.24 5.80
C LEU A 75 -0.18 -0.21 6.45
N TYR A 76 -0.02 0.68 7.44
CA TYR A 76 1.23 0.83 8.16
C TYR A 76 1.01 1.17 9.63
N LYS A 77 1.96 0.76 10.48
CA LYS A 77 2.02 1.11 11.90
C LYS A 77 3.47 1.45 12.28
N PRO A 78 3.76 2.68 12.71
CA PRO A 78 5.08 3.06 13.20
C PRO A 78 5.48 2.28 14.46
N LYS A 79 6.76 1.90 14.54
CA LYS A 79 7.40 1.41 15.76
C LYS A 79 8.03 2.59 16.48
N ASN A 80 7.30 3.11 17.46
CA ASN A 80 7.62 4.39 18.10
C ASN A 80 8.81 4.34 19.06
N ASP A 81 9.16 3.16 19.56
CA ASP A 81 10.37 2.88 20.33
C ASP A 81 11.63 2.89 19.45
N GLU A 82 11.49 2.52 18.16
CA GLU A 82 12.62 2.46 17.22
C GLU A 82 12.74 3.70 16.30
N THR A 83 11.64 4.39 15.98
CA THR A 83 11.63 5.52 15.03
C THR A 83 12.21 6.81 15.62
N CYS A 84 12.99 7.60 14.85
CA CYS A 84 13.59 8.88 15.32
C CYS A 84 12.55 9.92 15.80
N CYS A 85 11.32 9.85 15.28
CA CYS A 85 10.22 10.76 15.59
C CYS A 85 8.93 9.96 15.91
N PRO A 86 8.69 9.62 17.18
CA PRO A 86 7.52 8.84 17.60
C PRO A 86 6.20 9.43 17.12
N GLN A 87 5.33 8.58 16.55
CA GLN A 87 4.09 8.94 15.88
C GLN A 87 2.88 8.42 16.67
N TYR A 88 2.34 9.25 17.56
CA TYR A 88 1.19 8.90 18.38
C TYR A 88 -0.11 9.17 17.63
N THR A 89 -1.01 8.20 17.57
CA THR A 89 -2.34 8.42 17.03
C THR A 89 -3.10 9.44 17.88
N ILE A 90 -3.66 10.47 17.26
CA ILE A 90 -4.42 11.53 17.94
C ILE A 90 -5.87 11.57 17.44
N ARG A 91 -6.82 11.69 18.38
CA ARG A 91 -8.25 11.90 18.09
C ARG A 91 -8.86 12.94 19.01
N LEU A 92 -10.07 13.38 18.68
CA LEU A 92 -10.92 14.18 19.57
C LEU A 92 -12.38 13.74 19.51
N ASP A 93 -13.12 14.00 20.58
CA ASP A 93 -14.58 13.85 20.66
C ASP A 93 -15.25 15.14 20.12
N VAL A 94 -15.97 15.02 19.00
CA VAL A 94 -16.56 16.19 18.33
C VAL A 94 -17.73 16.79 19.10
N SER A 95 -18.36 16.02 20.00
CA SER A 95 -19.42 16.52 20.89
C SER A 95 -18.87 17.48 21.94
N LYS A 96 -17.59 17.34 22.30
CA LYS A 96 -16.91 18.14 23.33
C LYS A 96 -15.99 19.21 22.75
N PHE A 97 -15.84 19.28 21.43
CA PHE A 97 -14.88 20.16 20.78
C PHE A 97 -15.09 21.65 21.12
N ILE A 98 -14.00 22.35 21.43
CA ILE A 98 -14.01 23.78 21.80
C ILE A 98 -13.08 24.58 20.88
N LEU A 99 -13.65 25.58 20.21
CA LEU A 99 -12.90 26.52 19.40
C LEU A 99 -11.93 27.38 20.23
N SER A 100 -10.64 27.24 19.93
CA SER A 100 -9.58 28.13 20.42
C SER A 100 -9.64 29.53 19.76
N ARG A 101 -8.95 30.50 20.36
CA ARG A 101 -8.89 31.87 19.81
C ARG A 101 -8.25 31.92 18.42
N SER A 102 -7.25 31.08 18.15
CA SER A 102 -6.61 30.97 16.84
C SER A 102 -7.54 30.37 15.81
N GLN A 103 -8.25 29.28 16.13
CA GLN A 103 -9.24 28.68 15.21
C GLN A 103 -10.39 29.65 14.89
N LYS A 104 -10.89 30.39 15.87
CA LYS A 104 -11.89 31.47 15.62
C LYS A 104 -11.35 32.56 14.70
N ARG A 105 -10.04 32.83 14.73
CA ARG A 105 -9.40 33.81 13.84
C ARG A 105 -9.30 33.26 12.42
N VAL A 106 -8.95 31.98 12.25
CA VAL A 106 -8.93 31.30 10.94
C VAL A 106 -10.29 31.38 10.26
N LEU A 107 -11.38 31.04 10.97
CA LEU A 107 -12.74 31.13 10.43
C LEU A 107 -13.12 32.57 10.01
N ARG A 108 -12.78 33.58 10.84
CA ARG A 108 -13.02 34.98 10.49
C ARG A 108 -12.21 35.44 9.27
N GLN A 109 -10.96 34.98 9.16
CA GLN A 109 -10.10 35.33 8.03
C GLN A 109 -10.63 34.75 6.72
N MET A 110 -11.13 33.51 6.75
CA MET A 110 -11.82 32.95 5.58
C MET A 110 -13.02 33.81 5.21
N ASN A 111 -13.90 34.15 6.15
CA ASN A 111 -15.10 34.95 5.84
C ASN A 111 -14.75 36.35 5.33
N GLU A 112 -13.76 37.04 5.92
CA GLU A 112 -13.33 38.37 5.47
C GLU A 112 -12.71 38.32 4.06
N PHE A 113 -11.99 37.24 3.74
CA PHE A 113 -11.48 36.98 2.40
C PHE A 113 -12.62 36.72 1.41
N LEU A 114 -13.60 35.87 1.75
CA LEU A 114 -14.73 35.58 0.88
C LEU A 114 -15.60 36.84 0.63
N GLU A 115 -15.83 37.64 1.67
CA GLU A 115 -16.62 38.86 1.60
C GLU A 115 -15.95 39.93 0.73
N SER A 116 -14.64 40.15 0.89
CA SER A 116 -13.99 41.38 0.41
C SER A 116 -12.64 41.20 -0.28
N ASP A 117 -12.16 39.96 -0.48
CA ASP A 117 -10.83 39.60 -1.00
C ASP A 117 -9.68 40.24 -0.19
N LYS A 118 -9.96 40.62 1.06
CA LYS A 118 -8.96 41.18 1.95
C LYS A 118 -8.04 40.08 2.44
N LYS A 119 -6.78 40.16 1.99
CA LYS A 119 -5.71 39.32 2.51
C LYS A 119 -5.28 39.84 3.90
N PRO A 120 -5.18 38.98 4.93
CA PRO A 120 -4.79 39.40 6.27
C PRO A 120 -3.36 39.98 6.25
N ARG A 121 -3.18 41.22 6.72
CA ARG A 121 -1.88 41.94 6.78
C ARG A 121 -0.78 41.18 7.54
N CYS A 122 -1.18 40.29 8.44
CA CYS A 122 -0.32 39.32 9.09
C CYS A 122 -1.17 38.05 9.19
N GLY A 123 -0.82 37.01 8.44
CA GLY A 123 -1.52 35.73 8.51
C GLY A 123 -1.68 35.28 9.96
N VAL A 124 -2.67 34.41 10.23
CA VAL A 124 -2.44 33.49 11.35
C VAL A 124 -1.16 32.76 10.95
N LYS A 125 -0.06 33.04 11.65
CA LYS A 125 1.19 32.34 11.40
C LYS A 125 0.87 30.85 11.51
N GLU A 126 0.74 30.15 10.39
CA GLU A 126 1.12 28.75 10.41
C GLU A 126 2.56 28.76 10.93
N GLU A 127 2.83 28.02 11.99
CA GLU A 127 4.16 27.94 12.62
C GLU A 127 5.13 27.15 11.72
N CYS A 128 5.15 27.48 10.43
CA CYS A 128 6.14 27.09 9.44
C CYS A 128 6.69 28.34 8.72
N ASP A 129 6.82 29.46 9.43
CA ASP A 129 7.48 30.67 8.93
C ASP A 129 9.01 30.52 9.17
N THR A 130 9.65 29.78 8.26
CA THR A 130 11.06 29.35 8.30
C THR A 130 12.08 30.51 8.36
N THR A 131 11.66 31.75 8.10
CA THR A 131 12.54 32.90 7.88
C THR A 131 12.66 33.90 9.03
N LYS A 132 11.81 33.84 10.07
CA LYS A 132 11.85 34.85 11.18
C LYS A 132 12.53 34.39 12.47
N LEU A 133 12.71 33.09 12.70
CA LEU A 133 13.41 32.58 13.89
C LEU A 133 14.92 32.93 13.88
N ALA A 134 15.52 33.08 12.69
CA ALA A 134 16.90 33.55 12.55
C ALA A 134 17.12 34.98 13.07
N LYS A 135 16.11 35.86 13.03
CA LYS A 135 16.20 37.23 13.58
C LYS A 135 16.00 37.30 15.09
N GLN A 136 15.41 36.28 15.71
CA GLN A 136 15.19 36.24 17.15
C GLN A 136 16.38 35.66 17.90
N GLU A 137 17.08 34.68 17.29
CA GLU A 137 18.34 34.15 17.84
C GLU A 137 19.51 35.11 17.69
N LYS A 138 19.59 35.87 16.57
CA LYS A 138 20.62 36.92 16.41
C LYS A 138 20.48 38.05 17.44
N LYS A 139 19.29 38.27 18.00
CA LYS A 139 19.06 39.22 19.11
C LYS A 139 19.39 38.64 20.49
N LEU A 140 19.57 37.33 20.61
CA LEU A 140 19.99 36.68 21.85
C LEU A 140 21.52 36.50 21.92
N SER A 141 22.22 36.50 20.78
CA SER A 141 23.69 36.40 20.72
C SER A 141 24.42 37.75 20.88
N GLU A 142 23.70 38.87 21.01
CA GLU A 142 24.28 40.23 21.15
C GLU A 142 23.99 40.88 22.52
N LYS A 143 23.56 40.11 23.53
CA LYS A 143 23.45 40.62 24.90
C LYS A 143 24.62 40.13 25.74
N ASP A 144 25.70 40.89 25.66
CA ASP A 144 26.82 40.84 26.59
C ASP A 144 26.37 40.95 28.05
N GLU A 145 27.14 40.25 28.87
CA GLU A 145 27.02 40.01 30.29
C GLU A 145 26.70 41.27 31.11
N LYS A 146 25.67 41.18 31.94
CA LYS A 146 25.58 41.98 33.17
C LYS A 146 25.33 41.07 34.37
N PRO A 147 25.93 41.37 35.54
CA PRO A 147 25.97 40.44 36.66
C PRO A 147 24.56 40.21 37.23
N ILE A 148 24.16 38.95 37.33
CA ILE A 148 22.91 38.54 37.94
C ILE A 148 23.07 38.64 39.46
N LYS A 149 22.35 39.59 40.10
CA LYS A 149 22.14 39.56 41.55
C LYS A 149 21.35 38.30 41.92
N ALA A 150 21.83 37.57 42.93
CA ALA A 150 21.21 36.36 43.47
C ALA A 150 19.71 36.59 43.74
N LYS A 151 18.87 35.79 43.08
CA LYS A 151 17.43 35.72 43.36
C LYS A 151 17.20 34.58 44.34
N ASP A 152 16.63 34.95 45.47
CA ASP A 152 16.05 34.10 46.52
C ASP A 152 15.32 32.88 45.93
N SER A 153 15.84 31.68 46.24
CA SER A 153 15.52 30.42 45.54
C SER A 153 14.22 29.74 46.00
N ASP A 154 13.54 30.27 47.02
CA ASP A 154 12.44 29.56 47.70
C ASP A 154 11.02 30.09 47.44
N ARG A 155 10.83 31.00 46.47
CA ARG A 155 9.49 31.51 46.15
C ARG A 155 8.88 30.80 44.94
N PRO A 156 7.77 30.02 45.09
CA PRO A 156 7.15 29.35 43.96
C PRO A 156 6.63 30.36 42.93
N VAL A 157 7.08 30.24 41.68
CA VAL A 157 6.63 31.07 40.56
C VAL A 157 5.24 30.61 40.13
N LEU A 158 4.20 31.14 40.79
CA LEU A 158 2.80 30.89 40.40
C LEU A 158 2.51 31.51 39.02
N LYS A 159 1.82 30.77 38.14
CA LYS A 159 1.41 31.27 36.83
C LYS A 159 0.45 32.45 37.00
N LYS A 160 0.51 33.47 36.14
CA LYS A 160 -0.37 34.68 36.18
C LYS A 160 -1.88 34.36 36.35
N LYS A 161 -2.34 33.21 35.84
CA LYS A 161 -3.72 32.72 35.97
C LYS A 161 -4.06 32.30 37.40
N GLU A 162 -3.15 31.61 38.09
CA GLU A 162 -3.31 31.17 39.48
C GLU A 162 -3.33 32.36 40.44
N ILE A 163 -2.47 33.36 40.20
CA ILE A 163 -2.47 34.61 40.97
C ILE A 163 -3.80 35.35 40.81
N ARG A 164 -4.36 35.40 39.59
CA ARG A 164 -5.68 36.00 39.34
C ARG A 164 -6.82 35.21 39.97
N MET A 165 -6.73 33.88 39.97
CA MET A 165 -7.71 33.00 40.62
C MET A 165 -7.69 33.16 42.14
N LYS A 166 -6.51 33.13 42.77
CA LYS A 166 -6.35 33.38 44.21
C LYS A 166 -6.88 34.76 44.61
N LYS A 167 -6.53 35.81 43.87
CA LYS A 167 -7.08 37.16 44.11
C LYS A 167 -8.60 37.24 43.93
N PHE A 168 -9.16 36.48 42.99
CA PHE A 168 -10.61 36.39 42.80
C PHE A 168 -11.28 35.68 43.98
N GLU A 169 -10.72 34.55 44.42
CA GLU A 169 -11.21 33.80 45.58
C GLU A 169 -11.10 34.61 46.87
N GLU A 170 -9.97 35.27 47.12
CA GLU A 170 -9.79 36.20 48.25
C GLU A 170 -10.82 37.33 48.22
N LYS A 171 -11.09 37.91 47.05
CA LYS A 171 -12.10 38.96 46.88
C LYS A 171 -13.54 38.47 47.08
N CYS A 172 -13.84 37.22 46.77
CA CYS A 172 -15.14 36.60 47.05
C CYS A 172 -15.28 36.24 48.53
N ARG A 173 -14.24 35.70 49.17
CA ARG A 173 -14.20 35.43 50.62
C ARG A 173 -14.38 36.72 51.42
N ALA A 174 -13.69 37.79 51.05
CA ALA A 174 -13.81 39.11 51.69
C ALA A 174 -15.20 39.75 51.56
N LYS A 175 -16.06 39.25 50.65
CA LYS A 175 -17.42 39.75 50.41
C LYS A 175 -18.51 38.77 50.86
N ASN A 176 -18.17 37.66 51.53
CA ASN A 176 -19.10 36.58 51.87
C ASN A 176 -19.94 36.09 50.68
N LEU A 177 -19.33 36.04 49.49
CA LEU A 177 -20.00 35.56 48.28
C LEU A 177 -19.70 34.07 48.07
N ASP A 178 -20.72 33.30 47.70
CA ASP A 178 -20.55 31.91 47.28
C ASP A 178 -19.70 31.86 45.99
N ILE A 179 -18.48 31.35 46.13
CA ILE A 179 -17.49 31.23 45.07
C ILE A 179 -17.97 30.26 43.99
N GLU A 180 -18.60 29.16 44.39
CA GLU A 180 -19.04 28.10 43.48
C GLU A 180 -20.27 28.54 42.68
N GLU A 181 -21.20 29.25 43.31
CA GLU A 181 -22.35 29.86 42.59
C GLU A 181 -21.89 30.89 41.55
N ILE A 182 -20.90 31.74 41.89
CA ILE A 182 -20.36 32.72 40.93
C ILE A 182 -19.58 32.03 39.80
N LYS A 183 -18.79 30.99 40.10
CA LYS A 183 -18.12 30.18 39.08
C LYS A 183 -19.14 29.54 38.14
N LYS A 184 -20.23 28.97 38.68
CA LYS A 184 -21.32 28.38 37.92
C LYS A 184 -22.00 29.41 37.00
N LYS A 185 -22.43 30.56 37.54
CA LYS A 185 -23.03 31.65 36.73
C LYS A 185 -22.09 32.17 35.65
N ARG A 186 -20.78 32.24 35.91
CA ARG A 186 -19.78 32.60 34.89
C ARG A 186 -19.66 31.53 33.82
N ALA A 187 -19.62 30.25 34.20
CA ALA A 187 -19.57 29.14 33.27
C ALA A 187 -20.81 29.10 32.37
N GLU A 188 -22.02 29.26 32.93
CA GLU A 188 -23.27 29.35 32.19
C GLU A 188 -23.27 30.52 31.19
N LYS A 189 -22.78 31.69 31.62
CA LYS A 189 -22.66 32.87 30.73
C LYS A 189 -21.60 32.70 29.65
N GLU A 190 -20.49 32.02 29.94
CA GLU A 190 -19.49 31.67 28.93
C GLU A 190 -19.99 30.62 27.95
N GLU A 191 -20.77 29.64 28.43
CA GLU A 191 -21.40 28.61 27.61
C GLU A 191 -22.44 29.22 26.67
N ALA A 192 -23.31 30.10 27.18
CA ALA A 192 -24.28 30.83 26.36
C ALA A 192 -23.62 31.73 25.29
N ARG A 193 -22.37 32.13 25.47
CA ARG A 193 -21.59 32.92 24.49
C ARG A 193 -20.67 32.06 23.63
N ARG A 194 -20.68 30.74 23.80
CA ARG A 194 -19.80 29.83 23.10
C ARG A 194 -20.19 29.77 21.62
N ARG A 195 -19.38 30.42 20.79
CA ARG A 195 -19.47 30.29 19.34
C ARG A 195 -18.99 28.90 18.91
N THR A 196 -19.78 28.26 18.04
CA THR A 196 -19.47 26.99 17.39
C THR A 196 -18.89 27.22 15.99
N ILE A 197 -18.50 26.17 15.28
CA ILE A 197 -17.98 26.30 13.90
C ILE A 197 -19.09 26.80 12.97
N GLU A 198 -20.27 26.22 13.13
CA GLU A 198 -21.50 26.52 12.39
C GLU A 198 -21.92 27.99 12.57
N SER A 199 -21.64 28.61 13.73
CA SER A 199 -21.92 30.04 13.95
C SER A 199 -21.06 30.99 13.11
N TYR A 200 -20.01 30.48 12.45
CA TYR A 200 -19.22 31.22 11.47
C TYR A 200 -19.58 30.86 10.04
N ASP A 201 -20.48 29.90 9.82
CA ASP A 201 -21.02 29.63 8.49
C ASP A 201 -22.04 30.72 8.15
N MET A 202 -21.63 31.65 7.30
CA MET A 202 -22.47 32.75 6.82
C MET A 202 -23.13 32.40 5.48
N GLY A 203 -22.96 31.16 4.99
CA GLY A 203 -23.32 30.75 3.64
C GLY A 203 -22.52 31.50 2.57
N ASN A 204 -23.15 31.70 1.41
CA ASN A 204 -22.59 32.47 0.29
C ASN A 204 -23.56 33.61 -0.10
N PRO A 205 -23.61 34.73 0.65
CA PRO A 205 -24.40 35.89 0.26
C PRO A 205 -24.03 36.39 -1.15
N LYS A 206 -25.02 36.80 -1.94
CA LYS A 206 -24.80 37.26 -3.33
C LYS A 206 -23.84 38.45 -3.44
N GLU A 207 -23.71 39.24 -2.37
CA GLU A 207 -22.87 40.43 -2.31
C GLU A 207 -21.39 40.13 -2.05
N TRP A 208 -21.08 38.89 -1.65
CA TRP A 208 -19.70 38.50 -1.35
C TRP A 208 -18.89 38.35 -2.63
N LYS A 209 -17.61 38.72 -2.55
CA LYS A 209 -16.71 38.74 -3.69
C LYS A 209 -16.34 37.33 -4.19
N HIS A 210 -16.28 36.36 -3.30
CA HIS A 210 -15.97 34.97 -3.63
C HIS A 210 -17.01 34.00 -3.05
N LYS A 211 -17.22 32.91 -3.78
CA LYS A 211 -18.10 31.81 -3.37
C LYS A 211 -17.26 30.59 -3.00
N LEU A 212 -17.49 30.04 -1.80
CA LEU A 212 -16.86 28.80 -1.34
C LEU A 212 -17.88 27.67 -1.28
N GLU A 213 -17.59 26.57 -1.96
CA GLU A 213 -18.40 25.35 -1.95
C GLU A 213 -17.58 24.20 -1.36
N ILE A 214 -18.21 23.36 -0.55
CA ILE A 214 -17.57 22.20 0.09
C ILE A 214 -18.39 20.97 -0.26
N ASN A 215 -17.81 20.08 -1.05
CA ASN A 215 -18.47 18.87 -1.55
C ASN A 215 -17.83 17.63 -0.93
N ILE A 216 -18.65 16.66 -0.52
CA ILE A 216 -18.20 15.35 -0.06
C ILE A 216 -18.36 14.38 -1.22
N VAL A 217 -17.23 14.01 -1.84
CA VAL A 217 -17.24 13.24 -3.09
C VAL A 217 -16.64 11.85 -2.84
N GLY A 218 -17.44 10.81 -3.03
CA GLY A 218 -16.99 9.42 -2.95
C GLY A 218 -16.16 9.05 -4.17
N LEU A 219 -15.22 8.10 -4.02
CA LEU A 219 -14.33 7.70 -5.12
C LEU A 219 -15.06 7.08 -6.33
N LYS A 220 -16.31 6.64 -6.15
CA LYS A 220 -17.16 6.07 -7.20
C LYS A 220 -18.03 7.13 -7.90
N ASP A 221 -18.11 8.34 -7.33
CA ASP A 221 -19.01 9.38 -7.83
C ASP A 221 -18.51 9.94 -9.18
N PRO A 222 -19.41 10.32 -10.10
CA PRO A 222 -19.02 10.93 -11.37
C PRO A 222 -18.19 12.22 -11.18
N GLU A 223 -18.51 13.02 -10.16
CA GLU A 223 -17.80 14.25 -9.84
C GLU A 223 -16.32 14.00 -9.52
N PHE A 224 -16.00 12.87 -8.87
CA PHE A 224 -14.62 12.47 -8.63
C PHE A 224 -13.83 12.31 -9.93
N LYS A 225 -14.41 11.59 -10.90
CA LYS A 225 -13.79 11.37 -12.22
C LYS A 225 -13.65 12.68 -13.00
N ASN A 226 -14.70 13.51 -12.99
CA ASN A 226 -14.72 14.77 -13.72
C ASN A 226 -13.62 15.74 -13.25
N ARG A 227 -13.29 15.74 -11.95
CA ARG A 227 -12.26 16.62 -11.38
C ARG A 227 -10.94 15.92 -11.07
N PHE A 228 -10.74 14.68 -11.52
CA PHE A 228 -9.56 13.89 -11.21
C PHE A 228 -8.27 14.61 -11.62
N MET A 229 -8.22 15.13 -12.85
CA MET A 229 -7.04 15.85 -13.34
C MET A 229 -6.82 17.18 -12.60
N GLU A 230 -7.88 17.92 -12.28
CA GLU A 230 -7.77 19.16 -11.48
C GLU A 230 -7.21 18.86 -10.07
N SER A 231 -7.65 17.76 -9.46
CA SER A 231 -7.14 17.28 -8.17
C SER A 231 -5.68 16.85 -8.24
N PHE A 232 -5.27 16.15 -9.31
CA PHE A 232 -3.88 15.77 -9.53
C PHE A 232 -2.95 16.98 -9.72
N GLU A 233 -3.34 17.96 -10.53
CA GLU A 233 -2.54 19.18 -10.73
C GLU A 233 -2.40 19.99 -9.43
N LEU A 234 -3.47 20.06 -8.64
CA LEU A 234 -3.43 20.69 -7.32
C LEU A 234 -2.49 19.94 -6.36
N PHE A 235 -2.55 18.61 -6.35
CA PHE A 235 -1.66 17.76 -5.56
C PHE A 235 -0.20 17.99 -5.95
N LYS A 236 0.12 17.95 -7.24
CA LYS A 236 1.47 18.19 -7.76
C LYS A 236 2.00 19.56 -7.35
N LYS A 237 1.22 20.63 -7.58
CA LYS A 237 1.58 21.99 -7.16
C LYS A 237 1.87 22.07 -5.65
N TYR A 238 1.08 21.37 -4.84
CA TYR A 238 1.28 21.31 -3.39
C TYR A 238 2.56 20.55 -3.00
N GLN A 239 2.82 19.38 -3.60
CA GLN A 239 4.04 18.60 -3.33
C GLN A 239 5.30 19.39 -3.67
N GLU A 240 5.33 20.03 -4.83
CA GLU A 240 6.47 20.84 -5.27
C GLU A 240 6.71 22.03 -4.32
N ALA A 241 5.66 22.77 -3.95
CA ALA A 241 5.80 23.98 -3.15
C ALA A 241 6.08 23.72 -1.66
N ILE A 242 5.47 22.67 -1.08
CA ILE A 242 5.49 22.42 0.38
C ILE A 242 6.52 21.35 0.75
N HIS A 243 6.69 20.33 -0.09
CA HIS A 243 7.58 19.20 0.16
C HIS A 243 8.87 19.25 -0.68
N GLY A 244 8.92 20.06 -1.74
CA GLY A 244 10.05 20.09 -2.67
C GLY A 244 10.15 18.83 -3.52
N ASP A 245 9.07 18.07 -3.60
CA ASP A 245 8.99 16.82 -4.35
C ASP A 245 8.46 17.10 -5.75
N THR A 246 9.29 16.86 -6.76
CA THR A 246 8.96 17.07 -8.17
C THR A 246 8.58 15.78 -8.90
N ASP A 247 8.78 14.60 -8.27
CA ASP A 247 8.57 13.31 -8.90
C ASP A 247 7.13 12.78 -8.67
N ASN A 248 6.16 13.55 -9.16
CA ASN A 248 4.74 13.27 -8.96
C ASN A 248 4.11 12.66 -10.21
N THR A 249 3.82 11.36 -10.15
CA THR A 249 3.13 10.62 -11.22
C THR A 249 1.64 10.43 -10.94
N ILE A 250 0.84 10.30 -12.00
CA ILE A 250 -0.61 10.02 -11.89
C ILE A 250 -0.84 8.67 -11.18
N SER A 251 -0.04 7.66 -11.49
CA SER A 251 -0.12 6.34 -10.85
C SER A 251 0.18 6.43 -9.35
N GLY A 252 1.23 7.16 -8.96
CA GLY A 252 1.57 7.43 -7.56
C GLY A 252 0.44 8.14 -6.82
N PHE A 253 -0.12 9.21 -7.39
CA PHE A 253 -1.28 9.90 -6.82
C PHE A 253 -2.49 8.96 -6.66
N LYS A 254 -2.78 8.13 -7.68
CA LYS A 254 -3.89 7.19 -7.66
C LYS A 254 -3.72 6.13 -6.58
N GLN A 255 -2.54 5.51 -6.50
CA GLN A 255 -2.21 4.52 -5.48
C GLN A 255 -2.26 5.15 -4.08
N PHE A 256 -1.71 6.35 -3.90
CA PHE A 256 -1.61 6.99 -2.61
C PHE A 256 -2.96 7.50 -2.08
N LEU A 257 -3.75 8.22 -2.89
CA LEU A 257 -4.93 8.98 -2.42
C LEU A 257 -6.26 8.57 -3.04
N CYS A 258 -6.26 7.90 -4.18
CA CYS A 258 -7.48 7.58 -4.95
C CYS A 258 -7.84 6.10 -4.95
N SER A 259 -7.10 5.28 -4.20
CA SER A 259 -7.36 3.85 -4.03
C SER A 259 -7.79 3.55 -2.59
N SER A 260 -8.61 2.51 -2.42
CA SER A 260 -9.07 2.10 -1.11
C SER A 260 -9.43 0.62 -1.08
N PRO A 261 -9.00 -0.11 -0.03
CA PRO A 261 -9.43 -1.47 0.22
C PRO A 261 -10.73 -1.53 1.03
N LEU A 262 -11.21 -0.39 1.53
CA LEU A 262 -12.38 -0.34 2.40
C LEU A 262 -13.62 -0.81 1.65
N ASN A 263 -14.21 -1.88 2.13
CA ASN A 263 -15.46 -2.42 1.62
C ASN A 263 -16.57 -2.20 2.62
N ASN A 264 -17.74 -1.82 2.07
CA ASN A 264 -18.81 -1.27 2.86
C ASN A 264 -20.09 -2.11 2.74
N PRO A 265 -20.56 -2.71 3.84
CA PRO A 265 -21.88 -3.33 3.88
C PRO A 265 -23.02 -2.39 4.32
N GLU A 266 -22.76 -1.20 4.88
CA GLU A 266 -23.77 -0.38 5.57
C GLU A 266 -23.81 1.10 5.14
N ARG A 267 -24.98 1.74 5.26
CA ARG A 267 -25.20 3.11 4.81
C ARG A 267 -25.81 3.94 5.95
N ILE A 268 -25.12 5.00 6.35
CA ILE A 268 -25.71 6.15 7.05
C ILE A 268 -26.17 7.16 5.99
N SER A 269 -26.38 8.45 6.28
CA SER A 269 -26.63 9.44 5.20
C SER A 269 -25.56 9.40 4.10
N TYR A 270 -24.38 8.88 4.42
CA TYR A 270 -23.29 8.53 3.51
C TYR A 270 -22.98 7.03 3.59
N GLU A 271 -22.42 6.48 2.51
CA GLU A 271 -21.78 5.17 2.58
C GLU A 271 -20.52 5.26 3.46
N LEU A 272 -20.22 4.22 4.24
CA LEU A 272 -18.92 4.14 4.92
C LEU A 272 -17.83 3.88 3.87
N GLY A 273 -16.64 4.45 4.09
CA GLY A 273 -15.50 4.30 3.19
C GLY A 273 -14.82 5.61 2.83
N PRO A 274 -14.12 5.64 1.68
CA PRO A 274 -13.22 6.74 1.31
C PRO A 274 -13.93 7.89 0.60
N TYR A 275 -13.59 9.12 1.00
CA TYR A 275 -14.11 10.35 0.41
C TYR A 275 -13.03 11.40 0.20
N HIS A 276 -13.24 12.25 -0.80
CA HIS A 276 -12.52 13.50 -0.99
C HIS A 276 -13.47 14.64 -0.63
N MET A 277 -13.17 15.36 0.46
CA MET A 277 -13.82 16.63 0.78
C MET A 277 -13.17 17.72 -0.05
N GLN A 278 -13.86 18.15 -1.10
CA GLN A 278 -13.39 19.11 -2.09
C GLN A 278 -13.86 20.52 -1.73
N PHE A 279 -12.93 21.46 -1.68
CA PHE A 279 -13.19 22.88 -1.42
C PHE A 279 -13.04 23.63 -2.74
N LEU A 280 -14.13 24.21 -3.25
CA LEU A 280 -14.14 24.96 -4.51
C LEU A 280 -14.31 26.44 -4.22
N LEU A 281 -13.35 27.25 -4.67
CA LEU A 281 -13.41 28.71 -4.64
C LEU A 281 -13.73 29.21 -6.04
N ASP A 282 -14.88 29.87 -6.20
CA ASP A 282 -15.39 30.36 -7.50
C ASP A 282 -15.39 29.27 -8.59
N GLY A 283 -15.76 28.04 -8.20
CA GLY A 283 -15.83 26.87 -9.09
C GLY A 283 -14.49 26.19 -9.39
N LYS A 284 -13.37 26.68 -8.86
CA LYS A 284 -12.03 26.08 -8.99
C LYS A 284 -11.60 25.37 -7.71
N LEU A 285 -10.92 24.24 -7.84
CA LEU A 285 -10.49 23.44 -6.70
C LEU A 285 -9.38 24.17 -5.90
N LEU A 286 -9.71 24.54 -4.67
CA LEU A 286 -8.85 25.24 -3.72
C LEU A 286 -8.09 24.25 -2.83
N ALA A 287 -8.77 23.22 -2.33
CA ALA A 287 -8.19 22.22 -1.44
C ALA A 287 -8.95 20.90 -1.54
N VAL A 288 -8.27 19.81 -1.18
CA VAL A 288 -8.85 18.48 -1.03
C VAL A 288 -8.39 17.88 0.28
N SER A 289 -9.34 17.47 1.11
CA SER A 289 -9.07 16.60 2.25
C SER A 289 -9.51 15.17 1.95
N VAL A 290 -8.58 14.23 2.07
CA VAL A 290 -8.82 12.80 1.88
C VAL A 290 -9.16 12.20 3.24
N ILE A 291 -10.38 11.71 3.36
CA ILE A 291 -10.98 11.26 4.61
C ILE A 291 -11.60 9.87 4.45
N ASP A 292 -11.67 9.13 5.55
CA ASP A 292 -12.45 7.90 5.66
C ASP A 292 -13.62 8.12 6.64
N ILE A 293 -14.83 7.79 6.19
CA ILE A 293 -16.01 7.70 7.05
C ILE A 293 -16.10 6.25 7.53
N LEU A 294 -15.97 6.02 8.83
CA LEU A 294 -15.91 4.70 9.45
C LEU A 294 -16.95 4.61 10.56
N PRO A 295 -17.37 3.41 11.01
CA PRO A 295 -18.52 3.23 11.90
C PRO A 295 -18.57 4.15 13.14
N ARG A 296 -17.40 4.49 13.70
CA ARG A 296 -17.27 5.30 14.92
C ARG A 296 -16.53 6.63 14.73
N CYS A 297 -16.03 6.92 13.54
CA CYS A 297 -15.18 8.09 13.34
C CYS A 297 -15.12 8.62 11.92
N LEU A 298 -14.71 9.88 11.80
CA LEU A 298 -14.14 10.42 10.58
C LEU A 298 -12.62 10.47 10.72
N SER A 299 -11.90 9.81 9.81
CA SER A 299 -10.45 9.71 9.85
C SER A 299 -9.79 10.53 8.73
N ALA A 300 -9.08 11.58 9.11
CA ALA A 300 -8.25 12.37 8.21
C ALA A 300 -6.97 11.61 7.84
N LYS A 301 -6.72 11.50 6.54
CA LYS A 301 -5.57 10.78 5.99
C LYS A 301 -4.54 11.74 5.41
N TYR A 302 -4.97 12.59 4.48
CA TYR A 302 -4.08 13.51 3.78
C TYR A 302 -4.85 14.75 3.35
N MET A 303 -4.16 15.88 3.23
CA MET A 303 -4.75 17.11 2.73
C MET A 303 -3.73 17.87 1.89
N PHE A 304 -4.18 18.38 0.75
CA PHE A 304 -3.39 19.25 -0.13
C PHE A 304 -4.25 20.42 -0.59
N TYR A 305 -3.62 21.56 -0.82
CA TYR A 305 -4.31 22.81 -1.14
C TYR A 305 -3.46 23.70 -2.03
N ASN A 306 -4.07 24.71 -2.64
CA ASN A 306 -3.36 25.66 -3.49
C ASN A 306 -2.44 26.56 -2.63
N PRO A 307 -1.10 26.47 -2.75
CA PRO A 307 -0.17 27.20 -1.89
C PRO A 307 -0.35 28.72 -1.90
N ASP A 308 -0.92 29.29 -2.96
CA ASP A 308 -1.20 30.74 -3.08
C ASP A 308 -2.16 31.24 -1.98
N TYR A 309 -2.90 30.33 -1.36
CA TYR A 309 -3.88 30.58 -0.30
C TYR A 309 -3.39 30.17 1.09
N ALA A 310 -2.09 29.91 1.28
CA ALA A 310 -1.51 29.55 2.57
C ALA A 310 -1.82 30.58 3.69
N PHE A 311 -2.05 31.85 3.33
CA PHE A 311 -2.43 32.92 4.26
C PHE A 311 -3.77 32.68 4.98
N LEU A 312 -4.62 31.77 4.48
CA LEU A 312 -5.89 31.36 5.07
C LEU A 312 -5.74 30.24 6.11
N SER A 313 -4.52 29.73 6.33
CA SER A 313 -4.23 28.61 7.23
C SER A 313 -5.06 27.37 6.89
N MET A 314 -4.98 26.93 5.63
CA MET A 314 -5.81 25.85 5.08
C MET A 314 -5.75 24.58 5.93
N GLY A 315 -4.58 24.23 6.49
CA GLY A 315 -4.42 23.10 7.40
C GLY A 315 -5.35 23.13 8.63
N THR A 316 -5.57 24.32 9.19
CA THR A 316 -6.49 24.48 10.32
C THR A 316 -7.93 24.62 9.83
N TYR A 317 -8.16 25.32 8.73
CA TYR A 317 -9.50 25.55 8.20
C TYR A 317 -10.19 24.25 7.77
N THR A 318 -9.51 23.39 6.99
CA THR A 318 -10.08 22.12 6.53
C THR A 318 -10.38 21.19 7.70
N ALA A 319 -9.48 21.10 8.69
CA ALA A 319 -9.71 20.32 9.90
C ALA A 319 -10.94 20.80 10.70
N LEU A 320 -11.20 22.11 10.75
CA LEU A 320 -12.44 22.65 11.36
C LEU A 320 -13.69 22.24 10.57
N LYS A 321 -13.61 22.23 9.24
CA LYS A 321 -14.71 21.78 8.37
C LYS A 321 -14.94 20.27 8.43
N GLU A 322 -13.89 19.48 8.61
CA GLU A 322 -13.99 18.05 8.90
C GLU A 322 -14.66 17.78 10.25
N ILE A 323 -14.34 18.57 11.29
CA ILE A 323 -15.03 18.47 12.59
C ILE A 323 -16.50 18.85 12.47
N GLU A 324 -16.82 19.93 11.75
CA GLU A 324 -18.20 20.33 11.47
C GLU A 324 -18.96 19.22 10.74
N PHE A 325 -18.36 18.62 9.72
CA PHE A 325 -18.98 17.50 9.00
C PHE A 325 -19.14 16.26 9.90
N ASN A 326 -18.13 15.90 10.70
CA ASN A 326 -18.24 14.78 11.63
C ASN A 326 -19.29 15.03 12.72
N ARG A 327 -19.53 16.28 13.15
CA ARG A 327 -20.66 16.64 14.03
C ARG A 327 -22.02 16.41 13.39
N LYS A 328 -22.16 16.66 12.08
CA LYS A 328 -23.39 16.34 11.33
C LYS A 328 -23.64 14.83 11.35
N LEU A 329 -22.62 14.03 11.06
CA LEU A 329 -22.70 12.56 11.13
C LEU A 329 -23.01 12.06 12.55
N PHE A 330 -22.40 12.67 13.58
CA PHE A 330 -22.67 12.35 14.98
C PHE A 330 -24.13 12.64 15.40
N ALA A 331 -24.75 13.68 14.84
CA ALA A 331 -26.15 14.00 15.11
C ALA A 331 -27.11 12.95 14.53
N GLU A 332 -26.71 12.25 13.47
CA GLU A 332 -27.48 11.15 12.85
C GLU A 332 -27.18 9.80 13.52
N ASN A 333 -25.90 9.53 13.79
CA ASN A 333 -25.45 8.33 14.49
C ASN A 333 -24.47 8.72 15.61
N THR A 334 -24.90 8.60 16.86
CA THR A 334 -24.08 8.96 18.04
C THR A 334 -22.80 8.13 18.19
N GLU A 335 -22.65 7.03 17.46
CA GLU A 335 -21.40 6.26 17.42
C GLU A 335 -20.29 7.00 16.64
N MET A 336 -20.63 7.88 15.68
CA MET A 336 -19.72 8.72 14.87
C MET A 336 -19.04 9.85 15.66
N ARG A 337 -18.58 9.54 16.86
CA ARG A 337 -18.20 10.49 17.90
C ARG A 337 -16.83 11.10 17.70
N TYR A 338 -15.93 10.41 17.02
CA TYR A 338 -14.52 10.74 17.02
C TYR A 338 -14.04 11.28 15.68
N TYR A 339 -13.18 12.30 15.75
CA TYR A 339 -12.41 12.78 14.61
C TYR A 339 -10.94 12.40 14.80
N TYR A 340 -10.42 11.55 13.91
CA TYR A 340 -9.03 11.08 13.94
C TYR A 340 -8.20 11.98 13.05
N MET A 341 -7.20 12.65 13.64
CA MET A 341 -6.38 13.64 12.92
C MET A 341 -5.09 13.03 12.37
N GLY A 342 -4.99 11.71 12.21
CA GLY A 342 -3.75 11.01 11.86
C GLY A 342 -2.81 10.86 13.05
N TYR A 343 -1.52 11.15 12.85
CA TYR A 343 -0.49 11.09 13.90
C TYR A 343 -0.14 12.48 14.46
N TYR A 344 0.28 12.50 15.72
CA TYR A 344 0.90 13.62 16.43
C TYR A 344 2.35 13.24 16.75
N ILE A 345 3.27 14.15 16.47
CA ILE A 345 4.70 13.99 16.71
C ILE A 345 5.14 15.15 17.59
N HIS A 346 5.56 14.86 18.82
CA HIS A 346 5.83 15.87 19.84
C HIS A 346 7.04 16.76 19.49
N SER A 347 8.08 16.15 18.93
CA SER A 347 9.32 16.81 18.48
C SER A 347 9.13 17.64 17.22
N CYS A 348 8.14 17.34 16.37
CA CYS A 348 7.97 17.98 15.06
C CYS A 348 7.09 19.25 15.14
N PRO A 349 7.63 20.46 14.87
CA PRO A 349 6.86 21.71 14.93
C PRO A 349 5.65 21.72 13.99
N LYS A 350 5.78 21.14 12.79
CA LYS A 350 4.70 21.06 11.79
C LYS A 350 3.50 20.25 12.29
N MET A 351 3.69 19.34 13.24
CA MET A 351 2.63 18.47 13.77
C MET A 351 2.02 19.00 15.08
N ARG A 352 2.64 19.99 15.74
CA ARG A 352 2.21 20.52 17.04
C ARG A 352 0.84 21.19 17.02
N TYR A 353 0.37 21.64 15.85
CA TYR A 353 -0.93 22.31 15.75
C TYR A 353 -2.10 21.39 16.14
N LYS A 354 -1.98 20.06 15.97
CA LYS A 354 -3.04 19.10 16.29
C LYS A 354 -3.41 19.11 17.78
N ALA A 355 -2.44 19.36 18.66
CA ALA A 355 -2.65 19.54 20.10
C ALA A 355 -3.50 20.77 20.49
N LYS A 356 -3.72 21.69 19.54
CA LYS A 356 -4.58 22.88 19.74
C LYS A 356 -6.07 22.54 19.55
N PHE A 357 -6.40 21.39 18.98
CA PHE A 357 -7.76 20.87 18.90
C PHE A 357 -8.07 20.12 20.20
N ARG A 358 -9.06 20.61 20.94
CA ARG A 358 -9.30 20.18 22.32
C ARG A 358 -10.79 19.98 22.62
N PRO A 359 -11.12 19.08 23.56
CA PRO A 359 -10.21 18.10 24.19
C PRO A 359 -9.74 17.06 23.15
N SER A 360 -8.52 16.55 23.29
CA SER A 360 -7.96 15.51 22.41
C SER A 360 -7.24 14.46 23.24
N ASP A 361 -7.15 13.26 22.67
CA ASP A 361 -6.54 12.09 23.29
C ASP A 361 -5.42 11.56 22.41
N LEU A 362 -4.38 11.01 23.02
CA LEU A 362 -3.36 10.21 22.35
C LEU A 362 -3.55 8.73 22.67
N LEU A 363 -3.35 7.88 21.66
CA LEU A 363 -3.31 6.43 21.83
C LEU A 363 -1.93 6.01 22.34
N CYS A 364 -1.90 5.30 23.45
CA CYS A 364 -0.70 4.58 23.88
C CYS A 364 -0.46 3.37 22.97
N ASP A 365 0.70 3.28 22.36
CA ASP A 365 1.10 2.23 21.42
C ASP A 365 1.38 0.87 22.08
N ASN A 366 1.62 0.85 23.40
CA ASN A 366 1.83 -0.36 24.20
C ASN A 366 0.53 -0.91 24.82
N SER A 367 -0.31 -0.04 25.40
CA SER A 367 -1.52 -0.46 26.13
C SER A 367 -2.82 -0.30 25.33
N PHE A 368 -2.77 0.39 24.19
CA PHE A 368 -3.93 0.79 23.37
C PHE A 368 -5.00 1.59 24.13
N LEU A 369 -4.60 2.21 25.24
CA LEU A 369 -5.45 3.14 25.98
C LEU A 369 -5.41 4.52 25.35
N TRP A 370 -6.58 5.14 25.26
CA TRP A 370 -6.72 6.55 24.95
C TRP A 370 -6.55 7.35 26.23
N VAL A 371 -5.53 8.22 26.24
CA VAL A 371 -5.19 9.06 27.39
C VAL A 371 -5.27 10.52 26.95
N ASP A 372 -5.81 11.38 27.82
CA ASP A 372 -5.99 12.79 27.49
C ASP A 372 -4.64 13.45 27.17
N PHE A 373 -4.65 14.37 26.20
CA PHE A 373 -3.43 14.99 25.71
C PHE A 373 -2.64 15.72 26.79
N GLU A 374 -3.28 16.36 27.77
CA GLU A 374 -2.56 17.12 28.81
C GLU A 374 -1.78 16.19 29.73
N THR A 375 -2.35 15.04 30.09
CA THR A 375 -1.65 13.97 30.80
C THR A 375 -0.53 13.39 29.93
N CYS A 376 -0.79 13.04 28.67
CA CYS A 376 0.26 12.52 27.78
C CYS A 376 1.42 13.50 27.61
N LYS A 377 1.12 14.79 27.58
CA LYS A 377 2.14 15.83 27.43
C LYS A 377 3.16 15.79 28.56
N SER A 378 2.77 15.55 29.81
CA SER A 378 3.75 15.45 30.90
C SER A 378 4.69 14.26 30.72
N TYR A 379 4.20 13.13 30.21
CA TYR A 379 5.04 11.97 29.90
C TYR A 379 6.00 12.26 28.74
N LEU A 380 5.52 12.94 27.69
CA LEU A 380 6.35 13.33 26.54
C LEU A 380 7.44 14.35 26.92
N ASP A 381 7.08 15.36 27.71
CA ASP A 381 7.99 16.41 28.16
C ASP A 381 9.08 15.85 29.11
N GLN A 382 8.84 14.70 29.76
CA GLN A 382 9.74 14.04 30.74
C GLN A 382 10.38 12.75 30.21
N SER A 383 10.20 12.41 28.93
CA SER A 383 10.76 11.18 28.37
C SER A 383 12.29 11.22 28.41
N GLU A 384 12.89 10.14 28.92
CA GLU A 384 14.34 9.90 28.92
C GLU A 384 14.79 9.07 27.70
N ALA A 385 13.85 8.62 26.86
CA ALA A 385 14.19 7.87 25.66
C ALA A 385 14.90 8.78 24.65
N GLN A 386 15.92 8.25 23.96
CA GLN A 386 16.75 9.02 23.02
C GLN A 386 15.92 9.69 21.90
N ASN A 387 14.85 9.03 21.44
CA ASN A 387 13.94 9.55 20.42
C ASN A 387 12.73 10.32 21.00
N GLY A 388 12.64 10.46 22.33
CA GLY A 388 11.51 11.08 23.03
C GLY A 388 10.25 10.20 23.11
N HIS A 389 10.37 8.89 22.93
CA HIS A 389 9.26 7.95 23.13
C HIS A 389 8.82 7.91 24.59
N ALA A 390 7.51 7.94 24.83
CA ALA A 390 6.90 7.80 26.13
C ALA A 390 5.73 6.80 26.09
N ILE A 391 5.64 5.97 27.12
CA ILE A 391 4.50 5.07 27.37
C ILE A 391 3.52 5.78 28.28
N PHE A 392 2.28 5.96 27.83
CA PHE A 392 1.24 6.63 28.62
C PHE A 392 0.55 5.64 29.57
N ALA A 393 0.27 6.11 30.79
CA ALA A 393 -0.43 5.35 31.83
C ALA A 393 0.13 3.91 32.02
N PRO A 394 1.43 3.76 32.33
CA PRO A 394 2.11 2.46 32.34
C PRO A 394 1.55 1.45 33.36
N THR A 395 0.87 1.95 34.41
CA THR A 395 0.25 1.13 35.46
C THR A 395 -1.22 0.80 35.18
N ALA A 396 -1.83 1.37 34.13
CA ALA A 396 -3.22 1.12 33.80
C ALA A 396 -3.37 -0.28 33.16
N PRO A 397 -4.49 -0.98 33.42
CA PRO A 397 -4.75 -2.26 32.77
C PRO A 397 -4.82 -2.04 31.25
N LYS A 398 -4.17 -2.91 30.47
CA LYS A 398 -4.22 -2.85 29.00
C LYS A 398 -5.67 -2.84 28.55
N ALA A 399 -6.01 -1.97 27.60
CA ALA A 399 -7.36 -1.95 27.05
C ALA A 399 -7.69 -3.35 26.50
N ARG A 400 -8.95 -3.79 26.62
CA ARG A 400 -9.38 -5.00 25.93
C ARG A 400 -9.09 -4.80 24.44
N PRO A 401 -8.24 -5.62 23.81
CA PRO A 401 -7.86 -5.39 22.44
C PRO A 401 -9.12 -5.43 21.56
N ALA A 402 -9.31 -4.48 20.64
CA ALA A 402 -10.46 -4.53 19.72
C ALA A 402 -10.44 -5.88 18.98
N ASP A 403 -11.59 -6.50 18.71
CA ASP A 403 -11.61 -7.85 18.14
C ASP A 403 -11.00 -7.87 16.72
N ILE A 404 -9.74 -8.30 16.63
CA ILE A 404 -9.01 -8.51 15.37
C ILE A 404 -8.89 -9.99 15.03
N SER A 405 -9.57 -10.86 15.78
CA SER A 405 -9.55 -12.31 15.53
C SER A 405 -10.16 -12.70 14.19
N LYS A 406 -10.95 -11.78 13.62
CA LYS A 406 -11.62 -11.87 12.32
C LYS A 406 -10.74 -11.42 11.15
N ILE A 407 -9.60 -10.77 11.44
CA ILE A 407 -8.64 -10.32 10.43
C ILE A 407 -7.59 -11.40 10.21
N TYR A 408 -7.46 -11.84 8.98
CA TYR A 408 -6.48 -12.84 8.59
C TYR A 408 -5.28 -12.18 7.94
N VAL A 409 -4.10 -12.56 8.39
CA VAL A 409 -2.81 -12.14 7.84
C VAL A 409 -2.21 -13.26 7.03
N ILE A 410 -1.81 -12.94 5.82
CA ILE A 410 -1.00 -13.77 4.96
C ILE A 410 0.44 -13.29 5.14
N HIS A 411 1.29 -14.12 5.74
CA HIS A 411 2.72 -13.86 5.85
C HIS A 411 3.46 -15.05 5.24
N GLY A 412 4.12 -14.83 4.10
CA GLY A 412 4.61 -15.93 3.27
C GLY A 412 3.46 -16.84 2.82
N THR A 413 3.50 -18.12 3.18
CA THR A 413 2.50 -19.15 2.83
C THR A 413 1.49 -19.44 3.94
N GLU A 414 1.66 -18.79 5.10
CA GLU A 414 0.87 -19.07 6.29
C GLU A 414 -0.25 -18.03 6.44
N VAL A 415 -1.43 -18.51 6.83
CA VAL A 415 -2.55 -17.64 7.19
C VAL A 415 -2.67 -17.65 8.70
N TRP A 416 -2.32 -16.52 9.30
CA TRP A 416 -2.42 -16.29 10.74
C TRP A 416 -3.65 -15.44 11.02
N LYS A 417 -4.27 -15.60 12.19
CA LYS A 417 -5.11 -14.51 12.71
C LYS A 417 -4.18 -13.37 13.12
N LEU A 418 -4.54 -12.12 12.82
CA LEU A 418 -3.71 -10.95 13.10
C LEU A 418 -3.26 -10.90 14.57
N GLN A 419 -4.10 -11.36 15.50
CA GLN A 419 -3.79 -11.48 16.92
C GLN A 419 -2.52 -12.31 17.22
N HIS A 420 -2.23 -13.36 16.42
CA HIS A 420 -1.06 -14.23 16.62
C HIS A 420 0.23 -13.57 16.14
N LEU A 421 0.16 -12.72 15.13
CA LEU A 421 1.32 -12.02 14.58
C LEU A 421 1.89 -10.99 15.58
N PHE A 422 1.02 -10.33 16.36
CA PHE A 422 1.43 -9.27 17.28
C PHE A 422 1.81 -9.75 18.68
N ARG A 423 1.87 -11.06 18.95
CA ARG A 423 2.10 -11.62 20.30
C ARG A 423 1.30 -10.86 21.37
N GLU A 424 0.02 -10.58 21.11
CA GLU A 424 -0.88 -10.08 22.13
C GLU A 424 -1.21 -11.29 23.03
N ASN A 425 -0.48 -11.45 24.15
CA ASN A 425 -0.58 -12.51 25.16
C ASN A 425 -1.94 -13.22 25.21
N VAL A 426 -2.02 -14.39 24.58
CA VAL A 426 -3.00 -15.43 24.90
C VAL A 426 -2.21 -16.74 24.97
N GLU A 427 -1.88 -17.18 26.17
CA GLU A 427 -1.56 -18.59 26.43
C GLU A 427 -2.83 -19.39 26.12
N LEU A 428 -2.88 -20.11 25.00
CA LEU A 428 -3.87 -21.16 24.80
C LEU A 428 -3.27 -22.33 24.02
N GLN A 429 -3.41 -23.51 24.63
CA GLN A 429 -3.12 -24.84 24.10
C GLN A 429 -3.73 -25.03 22.71
N PHE A 430 -2.94 -25.58 21.79
CA PHE A 430 -3.45 -26.02 20.49
C PHE A 430 -4.08 -27.41 20.62
N ASP A 431 -5.34 -27.50 20.22
CA ASP A 431 -6.01 -28.74 19.88
C ASP A 431 -5.82 -28.97 18.37
N VAL A 432 -5.27 -30.13 18.03
CA VAL A 432 -4.72 -30.47 16.72
C VAL A 432 -5.76 -31.30 15.99
N ASP A 433 -6.74 -30.72 15.28
CA ASP A 433 -7.68 -31.55 14.49
C ASP A 433 -8.40 -30.88 13.30
N PHE A 434 -7.94 -29.72 12.79
CA PHE A 434 -8.56 -29.11 11.60
C PHE A 434 -7.59 -28.73 10.47
N VAL A 435 -6.37 -29.27 10.48
CA VAL A 435 -5.26 -28.82 9.60
C VAL A 435 -5.02 -29.72 8.37
N TYR A 436 -5.72 -30.85 8.20
CA TYR A 436 -5.29 -31.83 7.20
C TYR A 436 -5.82 -31.68 5.76
N ASP A 437 -6.82 -30.82 5.46
CA ASP A 437 -7.45 -30.85 4.12
C ASP A 437 -7.17 -29.67 3.18
N ILE A 438 -6.33 -28.69 3.54
CA ILE A 438 -5.99 -27.54 2.65
C ILE A 438 -4.47 -27.28 2.59
N GLN A 439 -3.66 -28.33 2.70
CA GLN A 439 -2.19 -28.23 2.58
C GLN A 439 -1.65 -28.51 1.18
N MET A 440 -2.45 -29.06 0.25
CA MET A 440 -1.93 -29.46 -1.06
C MET A 440 -1.83 -28.33 -2.11
N VAL A 441 -2.47 -27.17 -1.89
CA VAL A 441 -2.63 -26.13 -2.94
C VAL A 441 -1.80 -24.86 -2.68
N LYS A 442 -1.25 -24.66 -1.47
CA LYS A 442 -0.57 -23.40 -1.06
C LYS A 442 0.96 -23.41 -1.10
N SER A 443 1.59 -24.49 -1.55
CA SER A 443 3.06 -24.61 -1.65
C SER A 443 3.69 -23.95 -2.90
N PHE A 444 2.90 -23.23 -3.71
CA PHE A 444 3.25 -22.86 -5.08
C PHE A 444 3.73 -21.42 -5.29
N ASP A 445 3.66 -20.54 -4.29
CA ASP A 445 3.75 -19.08 -4.53
C ASP A 445 5.07 -18.41 -4.07
N ASN A 446 6.15 -19.18 -3.85
CA ASN A 446 7.46 -18.61 -3.45
C ASN A 446 8.61 -19.07 -4.37
N PRO A 447 8.99 -18.32 -5.42
CA PRO A 447 10.01 -18.73 -6.40
C PRO A 447 11.45 -18.82 -5.84
N LYS A 448 11.67 -18.47 -4.56
CA LYS A 448 12.98 -18.60 -3.89
C LYS A 448 13.23 -20.01 -3.31
N ARG A 449 12.19 -20.83 -3.12
CA ARG A 449 12.37 -22.24 -2.70
C ARG A 449 12.37 -23.14 -3.92
N LEU A 450 13.43 -23.95 -4.07
CA LEU A 450 13.55 -24.93 -5.16
C LEU A 450 12.28 -25.77 -5.29
N SER A 451 11.72 -26.26 -4.17
CA SER A 451 10.50 -27.06 -4.19
C SER A 451 9.30 -26.35 -4.83
N ALA A 452 9.05 -25.08 -4.53
CA ALA A 452 7.92 -24.34 -5.11
C ALA A 452 8.12 -24.10 -6.62
N LEU A 453 9.34 -23.77 -7.03
CA LEU A 453 9.70 -23.67 -8.45
C LEU A 453 9.45 -25.00 -9.16
N LEU A 454 9.89 -26.14 -8.60
CA LEU A 454 9.69 -27.44 -9.24
C LEU A 454 8.21 -27.76 -9.40
N ILE A 455 7.35 -27.49 -8.41
CA ILE A 455 5.94 -27.82 -8.60
C ILE A 455 5.25 -26.84 -9.57
N LEU A 456 5.63 -25.55 -9.59
CA LEU A 456 5.17 -24.63 -10.63
C LEU A 456 5.58 -25.09 -12.03
N GLU A 457 6.84 -25.54 -12.20
CA GLU A 457 7.35 -26.10 -13.45
C GLU A 457 6.61 -27.38 -13.84
N PHE A 458 6.26 -28.22 -12.86
CA PHE A 458 5.47 -29.42 -13.08
C PHE A 458 4.06 -29.06 -13.60
N ILE A 459 3.38 -28.11 -12.96
CA ILE A 459 2.04 -27.67 -13.40
C ILE A 459 2.11 -26.97 -14.75
N GLY A 460 3.05 -26.04 -14.95
CA GLY A 460 3.21 -25.32 -16.21
C GLY A 460 3.49 -26.26 -17.39
N THR A 461 4.33 -27.26 -17.18
CA THR A 461 4.60 -28.29 -18.20
C THR A 461 3.35 -29.14 -18.49
N LEU A 462 2.51 -29.42 -17.49
CA LEU A 462 1.21 -30.08 -17.75
C LEU A 462 0.26 -29.18 -18.53
N GLN A 463 0.19 -27.88 -18.20
CA GLN A 463 -0.68 -26.91 -18.87
C GLN A 463 -0.37 -26.76 -20.35
N ILE A 464 0.91 -26.78 -20.72
CA ILE A 464 1.32 -26.70 -22.13
C ILE A 464 1.25 -28.07 -22.84
N CYS A 465 1.56 -29.19 -22.19
CA CYS A 465 1.61 -30.50 -22.87
C CYS A 465 0.25 -31.21 -22.96
N VAL A 466 -0.66 -31.06 -21.99
CA VAL A 466 -1.94 -31.81 -21.98
C VAL A 466 -2.85 -31.45 -23.15
N PRO A 467 -3.08 -30.16 -23.49
CA PRO A 467 -3.95 -29.80 -24.61
C PRO A 467 -3.37 -30.22 -25.96
N MET A 468 -2.05 -30.37 -26.07
CA MET A 468 -1.37 -30.66 -27.34
C MET A 468 -1.72 -32.03 -27.92
N PHE A 469 -2.27 -32.95 -27.11
CA PHE A 469 -2.78 -34.23 -27.60
C PHE A 469 -4.09 -34.09 -28.40
N ASP A 470 -4.80 -32.97 -28.28
CA ASP A 470 -6.04 -32.69 -29.01
C ASP A 470 -5.83 -31.85 -30.28
N VAL A 471 -4.63 -31.31 -30.51
CA VAL A 471 -4.33 -30.42 -31.64
C VAL A 471 -4.64 -31.07 -32.99
N GLY A 472 -4.38 -32.38 -33.15
CA GLY A 472 -4.75 -33.13 -34.36
C GLY A 472 -6.27 -33.12 -34.61
N THR A 473 -7.06 -33.29 -33.54
CA THR A 473 -8.52 -33.17 -33.60
C THR A 473 -8.93 -31.77 -34.06
N ILE A 474 -8.30 -30.72 -33.51
CA ILE A 474 -8.60 -29.35 -33.89
C ILE A 474 -8.23 -29.06 -35.33
N LEU A 475 -7.09 -29.58 -35.79
CA LEU A 475 -6.65 -29.47 -37.19
C LEU A 475 -7.66 -30.12 -38.14
N ASP A 476 -8.15 -31.32 -37.84
CA ASP A 476 -9.08 -32.05 -38.70
C ASP A 476 -10.47 -31.39 -38.78
N ASN A 477 -10.94 -30.79 -37.67
CA ASN A 477 -12.29 -30.22 -37.59
C ASN A 477 -12.35 -28.72 -37.92
N TYR A 478 -11.29 -27.96 -37.62
CA TYR A 478 -11.26 -26.49 -37.70
C TYR A 478 -10.11 -25.95 -38.55
N GLY A 479 -9.25 -26.83 -39.09
CA GLY A 479 -8.14 -26.46 -39.95
C GLY A 479 -7.05 -25.63 -39.24
N LEU A 480 -6.17 -25.05 -40.04
CA LEU A 480 -5.03 -24.24 -39.56
C LEU A 480 -5.46 -23.05 -38.69
N PHE A 481 -6.65 -22.49 -38.94
CA PHE A 481 -7.17 -21.39 -38.13
C PHE A 481 -7.58 -21.84 -36.72
N GLY A 482 -8.17 -23.04 -36.60
CA GLY A 482 -8.46 -23.64 -35.29
C GLY A 482 -7.20 -23.84 -34.47
N VAL A 483 -6.16 -24.41 -35.08
CA VAL A 483 -4.84 -24.59 -34.46
C VAL A 483 -4.24 -23.27 -34.02
N PHE A 484 -4.29 -22.23 -34.87
CA PHE A 484 -3.83 -20.89 -34.49
C PHE A 484 -4.52 -20.37 -33.22
N ILE A 485 -5.85 -20.48 -33.14
CA ILE A 485 -6.63 -20.02 -31.98
C ILE A 485 -6.30 -20.86 -30.75
N GLU A 486 -6.28 -22.19 -30.88
CA GLU A 486 -5.98 -23.11 -29.79
C GLU A 486 -4.60 -22.81 -29.17
N ILE A 487 -3.55 -22.78 -29.99
CA ILE A 487 -2.18 -22.53 -29.53
C ILE A 487 -2.07 -21.14 -28.92
N THR A 488 -2.67 -20.11 -29.54
CA THR A 488 -2.65 -18.74 -28.99
C THR A 488 -3.33 -18.68 -27.61
N VAL A 489 -4.45 -19.38 -27.42
CA VAL A 489 -5.17 -19.40 -26.14
C VAL A 489 -4.39 -20.19 -25.09
N ILE A 490 -3.75 -21.30 -25.46
CA ILE A 490 -2.88 -22.06 -24.55
C ILE A 490 -1.72 -21.19 -24.08
N GLU A 491 -1.04 -20.51 -25.00
CA GLU A 491 0.08 -19.61 -24.67
C GLU A 491 -0.38 -18.40 -23.82
N LEU A 492 -1.53 -17.80 -24.12
CA LEU A 492 -2.10 -16.72 -23.29
C LEU A 492 -2.48 -17.20 -21.89
N ALA A 493 -3.07 -18.39 -21.80
CA ALA A 493 -3.39 -19.02 -20.52
C ALA A 493 -2.11 -19.30 -19.74
N ASN A 494 -1.04 -19.75 -20.40
CA ASN A 494 0.26 -19.92 -19.77
C ASN A 494 0.78 -18.55 -19.27
N CYS A 495 0.81 -17.49 -20.08
CA CYS A 495 1.25 -16.17 -19.60
C CYS A 495 0.45 -15.65 -18.39
N TYR A 496 -0.86 -15.95 -18.30
CA TYR A 496 -1.71 -15.45 -17.22
C TYR A 496 -1.68 -16.32 -15.96
N PHE A 497 -1.67 -17.65 -16.12
CA PHE A 497 -1.75 -18.60 -15.00
C PHE A 497 -0.38 -19.09 -14.53
N GLN A 498 0.60 -19.14 -15.43
CA GLN A 498 1.93 -19.67 -15.20
C GLN A 498 2.87 -18.51 -14.83
N ARG A 499 2.89 -18.18 -13.54
CA ARG A 499 3.58 -17.01 -12.97
C ARG A 499 5.08 -16.95 -13.33
N ASP A 500 5.87 -17.90 -12.82
CA ASP A 500 7.34 -17.93 -12.89
C ASP A 500 7.89 -19.23 -13.53
N ALA A 501 7.02 -20.12 -14.03
CA ALA A 501 7.46 -21.38 -14.64
C ALA A 501 7.80 -21.19 -16.11
N VAL A 502 8.93 -21.72 -16.52
CA VAL A 502 9.47 -21.64 -17.87
C VAL A 502 8.83 -22.68 -18.79
N ALA A 503 8.59 -23.91 -18.30
CA ALA A 503 8.03 -25.04 -19.07
C ALA A 503 8.67 -25.26 -20.46
N HIS A 504 9.92 -24.84 -20.62
CA HIS A 504 10.66 -24.88 -21.86
C HIS A 504 12.14 -25.14 -21.56
N PRO A 505 12.76 -26.18 -22.17
CA PRO A 505 14.18 -26.49 -21.93
C PRO A 505 15.18 -25.47 -22.48
N CYS A 506 14.85 -24.70 -23.52
CA CYS A 506 15.82 -23.82 -24.20
C CYS A 506 16.33 -22.65 -23.34
N PRO A 507 15.48 -21.92 -22.59
CA PRO A 507 15.94 -20.90 -21.64
C PRO A 507 16.82 -21.48 -20.52
N LEU A 508 16.55 -22.71 -20.06
CA LEU A 508 17.33 -23.35 -18.99
C LEU A 508 18.78 -23.59 -19.39
N VAL A 509 19.01 -24.06 -20.62
CA VAL A 509 20.36 -24.33 -21.15
C VAL A 509 21.17 -23.05 -21.27
N THR A 510 20.56 -21.95 -21.73
CA THR A 510 21.25 -20.66 -21.85
C THR A 510 21.58 -20.05 -20.48
N ASN A 511 20.68 -20.14 -19.51
CA ASN A 511 20.90 -19.64 -18.16
C ASN A 511 22.00 -20.42 -17.41
N CYS A 512 22.08 -21.74 -17.61
CA CYS A 512 23.12 -22.57 -17.03
C CYS A 512 24.52 -22.28 -17.59
N TYR A 513 24.61 -21.83 -18.84
CA TYR A 513 25.88 -21.40 -19.46
C TYR A 513 26.39 -20.07 -18.87
N ARG A 514 25.51 -19.11 -18.59
CA ARG A 514 25.89 -17.76 -18.11
C ARG A 514 26.28 -17.72 -16.61
N LYS A 515 25.79 -18.62 -15.76
CA LYS A 515 26.07 -18.63 -14.31
C LYS A 515 26.39 -20.04 -13.79
N SER A 516 27.64 -20.29 -13.39
CA SER A 516 28.11 -21.61 -12.94
C SER A 516 27.36 -22.19 -11.72
N LYS A 517 26.79 -21.34 -10.84
CA LYS A 517 26.00 -21.78 -9.67
C LYS A 517 24.55 -22.21 -10.04
N ALA A 518 24.09 -21.98 -11.27
CA ALA A 518 22.73 -22.28 -11.73
C ALA A 518 22.53 -23.72 -12.24
N ILE A 519 23.62 -24.44 -12.58
CA ILE A 519 23.57 -25.76 -13.23
C ILE A 519 22.77 -26.79 -12.41
N ARG A 520 23.03 -26.87 -11.09
CA ARG A 520 22.36 -27.82 -10.21
C ARG A 520 20.85 -27.56 -10.14
N ARG A 521 20.43 -26.30 -10.12
CA ARG A 521 19.02 -25.90 -10.14
C ARG A 521 18.38 -26.23 -11.49
N GLY A 522 19.07 -25.96 -12.60
CA GLY A 522 18.62 -26.30 -13.95
C GLY A 522 18.35 -27.79 -14.14
N ILE A 523 19.20 -28.67 -13.60
CA ILE A 523 19.01 -30.12 -13.67
C ILE A 523 17.70 -30.54 -12.98
N TYR A 524 17.41 -30.03 -11.78
CA TYR A 524 16.18 -30.40 -11.08
C TYR A 524 14.94 -29.92 -11.83
N VAL A 525 14.94 -28.69 -12.35
CA VAL A 525 13.83 -28.17 -13.15
C VAL A 525 13.61 -29.03 -14.39
N PHE A 526 14.68 -29.36 -15.10
CA PHE A 526 14.62 -30.19 -16.30
C PHE A 526 14.03 -31.58 -16.03
N LEU A 527 14.46 -32.25 -14.95
CA LEU A 527 13.90 -33.54 -14.56
C LEU A 527 12.42 -33.45 -14.20
N THR A 528 12.00 -32.33 -13.58
CA THR A 528 10.59 -32.11 -13.27
C THR A 528 9.73 -31.88 -14.51
N GLN A 529 10.25 -31.16 -15.50
CA GLN A 529 9.61 -31.00 -16.81
C GLN A 529 9.42 -32.36 -17.51
N LEU A 530 10.44 -33.23 -17.50
CA LEU A 530 10.33 -34.59 -18.06
C LEU A 530 9.27 -35.44 -17.35
N ALA A 531 9.19 -35.36 -16.01
CA ALA A 531 8.20 -36.09 -15.24
C ALA A 531 6.77 -35.62 -15.54
N ALA A 532 6.55 -34.31 -15.65
CA ALA A 532 5.26 -33.73 -16.04
C ALA A 532 4.87 -34.13 -17.47
N ALA A 533 5.81 -34.04 -18.41
CA ALA A 533 5.59 -34.42 -19.81
C ALA A 533 5.25 -35.91 -19.99
N TYR A 534 5.78 -36.79 -19.15
CA TYR A 534 5.37 -38.19 -19.15
C TYR A 534 3.95 -38.38 -18.61
N LEU A 535 3.57 -37.62 -17.58
CA LEU A 535 2.26 -37.75 -16.94
C LEU A 535 1.13 -37.09 -17.74
N SER A 536 1.44 -36.10 -18.59
CA SER A 536 0.45 -35.33 -19.37
C SER A 536 -0.47 -36.23 -20.20
N TYR A 537 0.05 -37.28 -20.84
CA TYR A 537 -0.74 -38.22 -21.62
C TYR A 537 -1.83 -38.92 -20.79
N PHE A 538 -1.51 -39.33 -19.56
CA PHE A 538 -2.48 -39.98 -18.68
C PHE A 538 -3.56 -39.01 -18.22
N ILE A 539 -3.20 -37.75 -18.01
CA ILE A 539 -4.16 -36.69 -17.66
C ILE A 539 -5.07 -36.37 -18.84
N ALA A 540 -4.54 -36.29 -20.07
CA ALA A 540 -5.35 -36.15 -21.28
C ALA A 540 -6.36 -37.30 -21.42
N ARG A 541 -5.95 -38.55 -21.18
CA ARG A 541 -6.87 -39.70 -21.16
C ARG A 541 -7.94 -39.60 -20.07
N CYS A 542 -7.63 -39.06 -18.90
CA CYS A 542 -8.64 -38.78 -17.87
C CYS A 542 -9.66 -37.75 -18.34
N PHE A 543 -9.22 -36.73 -19.08
CA PHE A 543 -10.09 -35.73 -19.67
C PHE A 543 -10.99 -36.32 -20.77
N TRP A 544 -10.43 -37.14 -21.66
CA TRP A 544 -11.19 -37.82 -22.72
C TRP A 544 -12.31 -38.72 -22.19
N ARG A 545 -12.11 -39.36 -21.02
CA ARG A 545 -13.14 -40.17 -20.35
C ARG A 545 -14.38 -39.39 -19.93
N LEU A 546 -14.32 -38.07 -19.87
CA LEU A 546 -15.50 -37.23 -19.63
C LEU A 546 -16.49 -37.26 -20.80
N GLY A 547 -16.09 -37.78 -21.97
CA GLY A 547 -16.98 -37.99 -23.11
C GLY A 547 -17.50 -36.69 -23.74
N ILE A 548 -16.73 -35.60 -23.62
CA ILE A 548 -17.13 -34.26 -24.09
C ILE A 548 -17.26 -34.21 -25.63
N HIS A 549 -16.44 -34.97 -26.36
CA HIS A 549 -16.47 -35.05 -27.82
C HIS A 549 -16.45 -36.52 -28.29
N PRO A 550 -17.14 -36.90 -29.38
CA PRO A 550 -17.17 -38.27 -29.88
C PRO A 550 -15.78 -38.86 -30.18
N ILE A 551 -14.86 -38.04 -30.68
CA ILE A 551 -13.49 -38.46 -31.00
C ILE A 551 -12.67 -38.89 -29.78
N HIS A 552 -13.06 -38.48 -28.57
CA HIS A 552 -12.37 -38.88 -27.35
C HIS A 552 -12.46 -40.38 -27.11
N GLU A 553 -13.53 -41.04 -27.56
CA GLU A 553 -13.67 -42.49 -27.50
C GLU A 553 -12.68 -43.18 -28.45
N GLU A 554 -12.47 -42.60 -29.64
CA GLU A 554 -11.48 -43.08 -30.61
C GLU A 554 -10.05 -42.91 -30.07
N LEU A 555 -9.71 -41.74 -29.52
CA LEU A 555 -8.42 -41.46 -28.89
C LEU A 555 -8.13 -42.37 -27.68
N LEU A 556 -9.15 -42.70 -26.89
CA LEU A 556 -9.01 -43.65 -25.79
C LEU A 556 -8.72 -45.08 -26.26
N ASN A 557 -9.25 -45.48 -27.42
CA ASN A 557 -9.08 -46.81 -27.98
C ASN A 557 -7.81 -46.95 -28.84
N GLN A 558 -7.16 -45.84 -29.20
CA GLN A 558 -5.91 -45.85 -29.94
C GLN A 558 -4.74 -46.36 -29.07
N SER A 559 -4.07 -47.42 -29.54
CA SER A 559 -2.96 -48.09 -28.85
C SER A 559 -1.58 -47.78 -29.44
N THR A 560 -1.53 -47.11 -30.59
CA THR A 560 -0.29 -46.76 -31.32
C THR A 560 -0.31 -45.30 -31.75
N CYS A 561 0.80 -44.60 -31.55
CA CYS A 561 1.01 -43.24 -32.04
C CYS A 561 2.02 -43.19 -33.20
N THR A 562 1.87 -42.20 -34.07
CA THR A 562 2.77 -41.90 -35.19
C THR A 562 3.40 -40.53 -34.99
N SER A 563 4.64 -40.36 -35.44
CA SER A 563 5.37 -39.09 -35.42
C SER A 563 4.78 -38.10 -36.42
N ASP A 564 4.72 -36.82 -36.05
CA ASP A 564 4.25 -35.72 -36.92
C ASP A 564 5.31 -35.24 -37.92
N LEU A 565 6.53 -35.76 -37.83
CA LEU A 565 7.59 -35.48 -38.79
C LEU A 565 7.27 -36.10 -40.17
N THR A 566 6.91 -35.27 -41.13
CA THR A 566 6.61 -35.68 -42.52
C THR A 566 7.75 -35.42 -43.50
N VAL A 567 8.76 -34.65 -43.07
CA VAL A 567 9.93 -34.26 -43.87
C VAL A 567 11.19 -35.02 -43.45
N ALA A 568 12.24 -34.97 -44.29
CA ALA A 568 13.55 -35.51 -43.93
C ALA A 568 14.09 -34.86 -42.64
N ILE A 569 14.83 -35.62 -41.83
CA ILE A 569 15.42 -35.16 -40.55
C ILE A 569 16.16 -33.83 -40.70
N THR A 570 16.96 -33.67 -41.77
CA THR A 570 17.70 -32.43 -42.03
C THR A 570 16.77 -31.24 -42.26
N THR A 571 15.68 -31.45 -43.00
CA THR A 571 14.66 -30.42 -43.26
C THR A 571 13.88 -30.10 -41.99
N GLY A 572 13.53 -31.13 -41.21
CA GLY A 572 12.88 -30.96 -39.90
C GLY A 572 13.73 -30.12 -38.95
N CYS A 573 15.03 -30.39 -38.85
CA CYS A 573 15.95 -29.57 -38.07
C CYS A 573 15.93 -28.10 -38.51
N ILE A 574 15.96 -27.82 -39.83
CA ILE A 574 15.92 -26.45 -40.34
C ILE A 574 14.61 -25.76 -39.98
N ILE A 575 13.47 -26.45 -40.12
CA ILE A 575 12.15 -25.89 -39.84
C ILE A 575 12.00 -25.52 -38.35
N GLU A 576 12.26 -26.48 -37.46
CA GLU A 576 12.16 -26.28 -36.00
C GLU A 576 13.16 -25.21 -35.52
N GLY A 577 14.41 -25.29 -35.98
CA GLY A 577 15.44 -24.30 -35.62
C GLY A 577 15.12 -22.90 -36.13
N ALA A 578 14.63 -22.75 -37.36
CA ALA A 578 14.25 -21.44 -37.90
C ALA A 578 13.07 -20.83 -37.13
N ALA A 579 12.06 -21.63 -36.79
CA ALA A 579 10.91 -21.17 -36.01
C ALA A 579 11.34 -20.67 -34.62
N THR A 580 12.17 -21.42 -33.90
CA THR A 580 12.68 -21.01 -32.59
C THR A 580 13.50 -19.71 -32.66
N PHE A 581 14.37 -19.56 -33.67
CA PHE A 581 15.18 -18.34 -33.84
C PHE A 581 14.31 -17.12 -34.19
N VAL A 582 13.34 -17.29 -35.09
CA VAL A 582 12.43 -16.21 -35.53
C VAL A 582 11.50 -15.79 -34.39
N ALA A 583 11.01 -16.72 -33.58
CA ALA A 583 10.22 -16.41 -32.38
C ALA A 583 11.01 -15.48 -31.43
N ARG A 584 12.29 -15.77 -31.16
CA ARG A 584 13.14 -14.92 -30.32
C ARG A 584 13.41 -13.55 -30.94
N ALA A 585 13.61 -13.49 -32.25
CA ALA A 585 13.78 -12.22 -32.97
C ALA A 585 12.53 -11.33 -32.87
N PHE A 586 11.34 -11.94 -32.98
CA PHE A 586 10.07 -11.25 -32.88
C PHE A 586 9.81 -10.71 -31.47
N GLU A 587 10.14 -11.49 -30.43
CA GLU A 587 10.03 -11.06 -29.04
C GLU A 587 10.80 -9.76 -28.79
N LYS A 588 12.08 -9.69 -29.21
CA LYS A 588 12.89 -8.45 -29.10
C LYS A 588 12.25 -7.29 -29.86
N PHE A 589 11.74 -7.54 -31.06
CA PHE A 589 11.10 -6.50 -31.87
C PHE A 589 9.85 -5.92 -31.19
N VAL A 590 9.02 -6.77 -30.60
CA VAL A 590 7.82 -6.37 -29.87
C VAL A 590 8.17 -5.59 -28.62
N ASP A 591 9.13 -6.08 -27.83
CA ASP A 591 9.58 -5.42 -26.60
C ASP A 591 10.15 -4.02 -26.86
N GLN A 592 10.91 -3.85 -27.96
CA GLN A 592 11.43 -2.54 -28.37
C GLN A 592 10.33 -1.60 -28.86
N LYS A 593 9.25 -2.12 -29.45
CA LYS A 593 8.19 -1.32 -30.06
C LYS A 593 7.12 -0.88 -29.06
N TYR A 594 6.85 -1.68 -28.05
CA TYR A 594 5.79 -1.47 -27.05
C TYR A 594 6.36 -1.38 -25.63
N GLU A 595 7.48 -0.66 -25.49
CA GLU A 595 8.17 -0.47 -24.22
C GLU A 595 7.23 0.10 -23.14
N GLY A 596 7.03 -0.66 -22.05
CA GLY A 596 6.18 -0.29 -20.92
C GLY A 596 4.77 -0.88 -20.89
N ASP A 597 4.31 -1.58 -21.95
CA ASP A 597 3.01 -2.28 -21.96
C ASP A 597 3.16 -3.81 -22.07
N THR A 598 3.39 -4.43 -20.91
CA THR A 598 3.58 -5.89 -20.75
C THR A 598 2.42 -6.74 -21.28
N ILE A 599 1.19 -6.20 -21.31
CA ILE A 599 0.01 -6.93 -21.78
C ILE A 599 0.04 -7.03 -23.30
N ILE A 600 0.34 -5.92 -23.98
CA ILE A 600 0.44 -5.89 -25.44
C ILE A 600 1.60 -6.78 -25.92
N CYS A 601 2.75 -6.73 -25.25
CA CYS A 601 3.88 -7.60 -25.59
C CYS A 601 3.51 -9.08 -25.50
N SER A 602 2.87 -9.50 -24.41
CA SER A 602 2.45 -10.88 -24.19
C SER A 602 1.47 -11.35 -25.26
N ILE A 603 0.44 -10.55 -25.56
CA ILE A 603 -0.56 -10.89 -26.59
C ILE A 603 0.08 -11.05 -27.97
N ALA A 604 0.97 -10.13 -28.35
CA ALA A 604 1.65 -10.18 -29.64
C ALA A 604 2.54 -11.43 -29.76
N ASN A 605 3.29 -11.77 -28.72
CA ASN A 605 4.16 -12.94 -28.70
C ASN A 605 3.36 -14.26 -28.75
N CYS A 606 2.29 -14.40 -27.97
CA CYS A 606 1.42 -15.58 -28.01
C CYS A 606 0.79 -15.77 -29.40
N ALA A 607 0.27 -14.70 -30.00
CA ALA A 607 -0.34 -14.76 -31.33
C ALA A 607 0.70 -15.11 -32.41
N PHE A 608 1.91 -14.59 -32.32
CA PHE A 608 2.97 -14.93 -33.27
C PHE A 608 3.44 -16.39 -33.13
N SER A 609 3.56 -16.89 -31.91
CA SER A 609 3.86 -18.30 -31.64
C SER A 609 2.78 -19.21 -32.25
N GLY A 610 1.49 -18.90 -31.99
CA GLY A 610 0.37 -19.64 -32.59
C GLY A 610 0.39 -19.62 -34.12
N LEU A 611 0.81 -18.53 -34.75
CA LEU A 611 0.96 -18.44 -36.20
C LEU A 611 2.09 -19.33 -36.72
N LEU A 612 3.25 -19.34 -36.06
CA LEU A 612 4.36 -20.22 -36.42
C LEU A 612 3.96 -21.70 -36.33
N CYS A 613 3.31 -22.09 -35.23
CA CYS A 613 2.78 -23.44 -35.03
C CYS A 613 1.82 -23.84 -36.14
N ALA A 614 0.84 -22.99 -36.46
CA ALA A 614 -0.12 -23.26 -37.54
C ALA A 614 0.55 -23.41 -38.92
N ILE A 615 1.61 -22.65 -39.22
CA ILE A 615 2.32 -22.76 -40.51
C ILE A 615 3.13 -24.07 -40.58
N GLY A 616 3.78 -24.45 -39.49
CA GLY A 616 4.72 -25.56 -39.46
C GLY A 616 4.12 -26.94 -39.17
N ILE A 617 2.86 -26.99 -38.72
CA ILE A 617 2.22 -28.20 -38.18
C ILE A 617 2.29 -29.39 -39.15
N ASN A 618 2.06 -29.17 -40.45
CA ASN A 618 2.04 -30.24 -41.46
C ASN A 618 3.42 -30.81 -41.83
N TYR A 619 4.51 -30.16 -41.39
CA TYR A 619 5.89 -30.58 -41.71
C TYR A 619 6.54 -31.36 -40.58
N THR A 620 6.36 -30.87 -39.35
CA THR A 620 7.10 -31.33 -38.17
C THR A 620 6.20 -31.49 -36.93
N GLY A 621 4.92 -31.13 -37.01
CA GLY A 621 4.10 -30.82 -35.84
C GLY A 621 4.35 -29.42 -35.29
N MET A 622 5.48 -28.79 -35.61
CA MET A 622 5.93 -27.46 -35.18
C MET A 622 5.77 -27.27 -33.68
N TYR A 623 6.58 -28.03 -32.95
CA TYR A 623 6.54 -27.99 -31.50
C TYR A 623 7.34 -26.80 -30.95
N ALA A 624 8.51 -26.49 -31.54
CA ALA A 624 9.48 -25.47 -31.15
C ALA A 624 9.93 -25.48 -29.67
N ASN A 625 9.33 -26.35 -28.85
CA ASN A 625 9.59 -26.60 -27.45
C ASN A 625 9.90 -28.10 -27.28
N PRO A 626 11.15 -28.47 -26.95
CA PRO A 626 11.58 -29.85 -26.83
C PRO A 626 10.75 -30.71 -25.87
N ILE A 627 10.20 -30.12 -24.80
CA ILE A 627 9.43 -30.88 -23.82
C ILE A 627 8.04 -31.27 -24.32
N VAL A 628 7.42 -30.43 -25.16
CA VAL A 628 6.12 -30.71 -25.79
C VAL A 628 6.31 -31.81 -26.84
N ALA A 629 7.33 -31.67 -27.69
CA ALA A 629 7.67 -32.71 -28.67
C ALA A 629 7.96 -34.06 -28.00
N TRP A 630 8.64 -34.03 -26.84
CA TRP A 630 8.88 -35.23 -26.04
C TRP A 630 7.57 -35.86 -25.53
N ALA A 631 6.65 -35.06 -24.99
CA ALA A 631 5.37 -35.55 -24.50
C ALA A 631 4.52 -36.19 -25.61
N CYS A 632 4.46 -35.55 -26.78
CA CYS A 632 3.53 -35.93 -27.85
C CYS A 632 4.07 -37.03 -28.77
N THR A 633 5.38 -37.05 -29.07
CA THR A 633 5.91 -37.86 -30.18
C THR A 633 7.06 -38.81 -29.82
N PHE A 634 7.60 -38.74 -28.59
CA PHE A 634 8.69 -39.64 -28.20
C PHE A 634 8.18 -41.09 -28.07
N ASN A 635 8.90 -42.04 -28.68
CA ASN A 635 8.49 -43.44 -28.89
C ASN A 635 7.35 -43.68 -29.89
N CYS A 636 6.87 -42.67 -30.61
CA CYS A 636 5.92 -42.87 -31.70
C CYS A 636 6.59 -43.44 -32.96
N LEU A 637 5.82 -44.17 -33.76
CA LEU A 637 6.30 -44.78 -35.00
C LEU A 637 6.59 -43.71 -36.06
N GLY A 638 7.64 -43.89 -36.87
CA GLY A 638 7.93 -43.03 -38.03
C GLY A 638 9.23 -42.24 -37.94
N VAL A 639 9.80 -42.06 -36.74
CA VAL A 639 11.13 -41.44 -36.55
C VAL A 639 11.98 -42.25 -35.57
N SER A 640 13.27 -42.36 -35.82
CA SER A 640 14.18 -42.99 -34.86
C SER A 640 14.40 -42.09 -33.64
N HIS A 641 14.76 -42.66 -32.49
CA HIS A 641 15.07 -41.85 -31.29
C HIS A 641 16.17 -40.81 -31.56
N VAL A 642 17.17 -41.16 -32.38
CA VAL A 642 18.22 -40.23 -32.79
C VAL A 642 17.65 -39.12 -33.66
N GLY A 643 16.79 -39.44 -34.62
CA GLY A 643 16.11 -38.45 -35.46
C GLY A 643 15.26 -37.49 -34.64
N HIS A 644 14.53 -38.00 -33.65
CA HIS A 644 13.73 -37.20 -32.73
C HIS A 644 14.59 -36.22 -31.92
N LEU A 645 15.68 -36.70 -31.31
CA LEU A 645 16.61 -35.86 -30.55
C LEU A 645 17.30 -34.80 -31.44
N LEU A 646 17.60 -35.11 -32.70
CA LEU A 646 18.19 -34.12 -33.61
C LEU A 646 17.21 -33.01 -33.97
N VAL A 647 15.98 -33.38 -34.36
CA VAL A 647 14.97 -32.43 -34.84
C VAL A 647 14.39 -31.59 -33.71
N TYR A 648 13.93 -32.23 -32.63
CA TYR A 648 13.11 -31.57 -31.62
C TYR A 648 13.88 -31.11 -30.38
N TRP A 649 15.12 -31.56 -30.20
CA TRP A 649 15.95 -31.15 -29.06
C TRP A 649 17.15 -30.33 -29.50
N LEU A 650 18.05 -30.93 -30.27
CA LEU A 650 19.32 -30.28 -30.63
C LEU A 650 19.10 -29.01 -31.47
N SER A 651 18.22 -29.08 -32.47
CA SER A 651 17.99 -27.94 -33.36
C SER A 651 17.38 -26.71 -32.65
N PRO A 652 16.24 -26.82 -31.92
CA PRO A 652 15.70 -25.70 -31.13
C PRO A 652 16.67 -25.15 -30.09
N LEU A 653 17.46 -26.00 -29.43
CA LEU A 653 18.46 -25.56 -28.44
C LEU A 653 19.56 -24.70 -29.07
N ILE A 654 20.10 -25.15 -30.21
CA ILE A 654 21.12 -24.40 -30.94
C ILE A 654 20.54 -23.07 -31.45
N ALA A 655 19.36 -23.11 -32.04
CA ALA A 655 18.69 -21.92 -32.56
C ALA A 655 18.39 -20.89 -31.47
N TRP A 656 17.89 -21.33 -30.31
CA TRP A 656 17.64 -20.47 -29.16
C TRP A 656 18.94 -19.82 -28.66
N TYR A 657 20.02 -20.59 -28.54
CA TYR A 657 21.33 -20.07 -28.13
C TYR A 657 21.83 -18.96 -29.09
N PHE A 658 21.73 -19.17 -30.40
CA PHE A 658 22.10 -18.14 -31.37
C PHE A 658 21.14 -16.94 -31.33
N GLY A 659 19.84 -17.16 -31.13
CA GLY A 659 18.86 -16.10 -30.94
C GLY A 659 19.20 -15.22 -29.74
N GLU A 660 19.61 -15.82 -28.62
CA GLU A 660 20.09 -15.11 -27.43
C GLU A 660 21.37 -14.32 -27.66
N LEU A 661 22.30 -14.82 -28.46
CA LEU A 661 23.53 -14.08 -28.81
C LEU A 661 23.25 -12.85 -29.70
N VAL A 662 22.29 -12.95 -30.61
CA VAL A 662 21.97 -11.87 -31.56
C VAL A 662 20.97 -10.87 -30.96
N TYR A 663 20.01 -11.37 -30.17
CA TYR A 663 18.85 -10.62 -29.72
C TYR A 663 18.78 -10.41 -28.20
N GLY A 664 19.61 -11.08 -27.38
CA GLY A 664 19.66 -10.85 -25.94
C GLY A 664 20.14 -9.43 -25.55
N SER A 665 19.83 -9.01 -24.33
CA SER A 665 20.33 -7.77 -23.70
C SER A 665 21.61 -8.01 -22.90
N GLU A 666 22.53 -7.05 -22.86
CA GLU A 666 23.78 -7.11 -22.08
C GLU A 666 23.59 -6.69 -20.60
N ASP A 667 22.46 -6.04 -20.24
CA ASP A 667 22.28 -5.30 -18.99
C ASP A 667 21.77 -6.10 -17.76
N VAL A 668 22.22 -7.34 -17.54
CA VAL A 668 21.93 -8.08 -16.28
C VAL A 668 23.21 -8.66 -15.68
N LEU A 669 24.25 -7.84 -15.64
CA LEU A 669 25.48 -8.09 -14.91
C LEU A 669 25.76 -6.91 -13.98
N ASP A 670 24.98 -6.81 -12.90
CA ASP A 670 25.52 -6.55 -11.56
C ASP A 670 24.38 -6.57 -10.52
N ASP A 671 24.78 -6.96 -9.31
CA ASP A 671 24.08 -6.97 -8.03
C ASP A 671 23.23 -8.21 -7.63
N ASP A 672 23.54 -8.65 -6.40
CA ASP A 672 22.83 -9.61 -5.53
C ASP A 672 23.30 -11.07 -5.40
N GLU A 673 24.61 -11.35 -5.43
CA GLU A 673 25.15 -12.54 -4.74
C GLU A 673 26.52 -12.30 -4.10
N ASP A 674 26.61 -11.52 -3.01
CA ASP A 674 27.80 -11.52 -2.13
C ASP A 674 27.51 -11.06 -0.68
N VAL A 675 26.45 -11.55 -0.01
CA VAL A 675 26.34 -11.41 1.47
C VAL A 675 25.60 -12.57 2.16
N VAL A 676 25.88 -13.85 1.88
CA VAL A 676 25.51 -14.93 2.82
C VAL A 676 26.46 -16.13 2.71
N GLU A 677 27.76 -15.97 3.00
CA GLU A 677 28.60 -17.15 3.24
C GLU A 677 29.81 -16.89 4.16
N THR A 678 29.63 -16.16 5.26
CA THR A 678 30.56 -16.25 6.41
C THR A 678 29.81 -15.95 7.69
N LYS A 679 29.29 -17.00 8.35
CA LYS A 679 29.10 -17.12 9.81
C LYS A 679 28.52 -18.50 10.14
N LYS A 680 29.34 -19.51 9.90
CA LYS A 680 29.39 -20.70 10.75
C LYS A 680 30.85 -20.83 11.16
N ASP A 681 31.05 -21.13 12.44
CA ASP A 681 32.31 -21.20 13.17
C ASP A 681 32.78 -19.86 13.76
N GLU A 682 32.11 -19.45 14.85
CA GLU A 682 32.70 -19.17 16.18
C GLU A 682 31.61 -18.94 17.23
#